data_AF-A0A1I5NK42-F1
#
_entry.id   AF-A0A1I5NK42-F1
#
_cell.length_a   1.000
_cell.length_b   1.000
_cell.length_c   1.000
_cell.angle_alpha   90.00
_cell.angle_beta   90.00
_cell.angle_gamma   90.00
#
_symmetry.space_group_name_H-M   'P 1'
#
loop_
_entity.id
_entity.type
_entity.pdbx_description
1 polymer ?
#
loop_
_entity_poly.entity_id
_entity_poly.type
_entity_poly.pdbx_seq_one_letter_code
_entity_poly.pdbx_strand_id
1 'polypeptide(L)'
;MNDMSKGNFRTFDPAKEDGAEPPQPRGNSLRDRIRRSEQAQQPAPAVSRSGYVHQPQAQPQPQPQVEHPPAATQQAAPQEAATPQPDYAPAPAQEQAERPAPQPAPREEAVAAPADAAPEKQSSPEETPEQTGDGDNAMQPIGVVLEIAGSGSQVAIDLQRLTECADDKDPSVAMAGQVGSQIKIRVGNSWLLASVRNQKRDRKAGSILANIDFLGEGVEEKLTGRLHGFRRGVTRYPVPGAMVYPASTADLKQVYASDGRSAVTIGKVYPTKDIRAGISVDAMLGKHFALLGSTGTGKSTSAALILHRICEAAPEGHIVMIDPHGEYASAFRQTGVILDVSNLQMPYWIMNFEEHCEVLLTSNGNDRQIDADILARCLLKARQKSRLAEQMGKITVDSPIPYLLSDLSNAIQDAMGKLDKATNSAPYMRIKNKLEELKTDPRYQFMFSGMLVADTMADFISKIFRMPAGGKPISIIDVSGVPSDITSTVVAVLSRLVFDFAIWGREEKTTPILLVCEEAHRYVPSEKNADGNSVGTILSRIAKEGRKYGISLGLITQRPSDLAEGVLSQCGTIISMRLNNDRDQDFVRAAMPEGARGFLDAIPALRNRECIICGEGVAIPIRVSFDNLEEVKRPASEDPSFVEMWSQSGGEEDIVQRTVQRWRSQG
;
A
#
# COMPACT_ATOMS: atom_id res chain seq x y z
N MET A 1 9.22 8.19 -62.84
CA MET A 1 8.33 9.20 -63.44
C MET A 1 6.95 8.59 -63.63
N ASN A 2 6.06 8.79 -62.64
CA ASN A 2 4.64 9.12 -62.80
C ASN A 2 3.99 9.14 -61.41
N ASP A 3 3.24 10.22 -61.19
CA ASP A 3 2.00 10.33 -60.42
C ASP A 3 1.98 10.04 -58.90
N MET A 4 1.63 11.06 -58.10
CA MET A 4 0.47 11.00 -57.20
C MET A 4 0.14 12.36 -56.58
N SER A 5 -1.15 12.51 -56.26
CA SER A 5 -1.89 13.74 -56.08
C SER A 5 -2.52 13.86 -54.69
N LYS A 6 -2.65 15.12 -54.24
CA LYS A 6 -3.64 15.75 -53.34
C LYS A 6 -3.81 15.34 -51.86
N GLY A 7 -3.68 16.37 -51.01
CA GLY A 7 -4.37 16.54 -49.72
C GLY A 7 -4.42 18.03 -49.32
N ASN A 8 -5.64 18.56 -49.12
CA ASN A 8 -6.01 19.98 -48.92
C ASN A 8 -5.78 20.51 -47.48
N PHE A 9 -5.38 21.78 -47.36
CA PHE A 9 -5.63 22.63 -46.18
C PHE A 9 -6.55 23.80 -46.57
N ARG A 10 -7.60 24.08 -45.79
CA ARG A 10 -8.43 25.29 -45.89
C ARG A 10 -8.24 26.14 -44.63
N THR A 11 -7.84 27.39 -44.84
CA THR A 11 -7.74 28.49 -43.87
C THR A 11 -9.09 29.16 -43.66
N PHE A 12 -9.34 29.59 -42.42
CA PHE A 12 -10.56 30.26 -41.96
C PHE A 12 -10.49 31.78 -42.20
N ASP A 13 -11.54 32.38 -42.76
CA ASP A 13 -11.66 33.83 -43.05
C ASP A 13 -12.89 34.40 -42.31
N PRO A 14 -12.72 35.30 -41.32
CA PRO A 14 -13.79 35.74 -40.43
C PRO A 14 -14.66 36.91 -40.97
N ALA A 15 -14.64 37.21 -42.27
CA ALA A 15 -15.34 38.37 -42.84
C ALA A 15 -16.64 38.05 -43.62
N LYS A 16 -17.26 36.87 -43.41
CA LYS A 16 -18.53 36.52 -44.06
C LYS A 16 -19.50 35.82 -43.12
N GLU A 17 -20.35 36.59 -42.46
CA GLU A 17 -21.79 36.31 -42.28
C GLU A 17 -22.44 37.45 -41.48
N ASP A 18 -23.07 38.38 -42.20
CA ASP A 18 -24.02 39.35 -41.67
C ASP A 18 -25.43 38.75 -41.79
N GLY A 19 -26.18 38.69 -40.67
CA GLY A 19 -27.62 38.44 -40.70
C GLY A 19 -28.19 37.68 -39.51
N ALA A 20 -28.44 38.36 -38.39
CA ALA A 20 -29.40 37.89 -37.38
C ALA A 20 -30.15 39.09 -36.77
N GLU A 21 -31.48 39.08 -36.88
CA GLU A 21 -32.40 40.08 -36.32
C GLU A 21 -32.40 40.11 -34.78
N PRO A 22 -32.69 41.27 -34.15
CA PRO A 22 -32.72 41.39 -32.71
C PRO A 22 -34.04 40.89 -32.09
N PRO A 23 -34.03 40.27 -30.90
CA PRO A 23 -35.26 39.80 -30.26
C PRO A 23 -36.03 40.94 -29.57
N GLN A 24 -37.36 40.96 -29.76
CA GLN A 24 -38.30 41.83 -29.04
C GLN A 24 -38.54 41.36 -27.59
N PRO A 25 -38.93 42.28 -26.67
CA PRO A 25 -39.05 41.96 -25.25
C PRO A 25 -40.42 41.38 -24.90
N ARG A 26 -40.45 40.27 -24.16
CA ARG A 26 -41.66 39.82 -23.46
C ARG A 26 -41.34 39.42 -22.04
N GLY A 27 -41.94 40.15 -21.11
CA GLY A 27 -42.03 39.76 -19.71
C GLY A 27 -42.86 38.49 -19.55
N ASN A 28 -42.47 37.66 -18.58
CA ASN A 28 -43.35 36.95 -17.67
C ASN A 28 -42.51 36.28 -16.59
N SER A 29 -42.93 36.45 -15.34
CA SER A 29 -42.15 36.11 -14.14
C SER A 29 -42.00 34.59 -13.94
N LEU A 30 -40.89 34.20 -13.32
CA LEU A 30 -40.50 32.82 -12.99
C LEU A 30 -41.54 32.06 -12.13
N ARG A 31 -42.48 32.78 -11.48
CA ARG A 31 -43.53 32.20 -10.64
C ARG A 31 -44.62 31.45 -11.42
N ASP A 32 -44.88 31.81 -12.68
CA ASP A 32 -45.94 31.15 -13.48
C ASP A 32 -45.47 29.86 -14.17
N ARG A 33 -44.15 29.62 -14.28
CA ARG A 33 -43.61 28.37 -14.83
C ARG A 33 -43.61 27.21 -13.83
N ILE A 34 -43.56 27.50 -12.53
CA ILE A 34 -43.48 26.47 -11.49
C ILE A 34 -44.86 25.86 -11.19
N ARG A 35 -45.97 26.57 -11.43
CA ARG A 35 -47.33 26.06 -11.18
C ARG A 35 -47.91 25.15 -12.27
N ARG A 36 -47.27 25.03 -13.44
CA ARG A 36 -47.77 24.18 -14.56
C ARG A 36 -47.05 22.85 -14.73
N SER A 37 -45.94 22.60 -14.02
CA SER A 37 -45.20 21.33 -14.11
C SER A 37 -45.61 20.27 -13.08
N GLU A 38 -46.53 20.57 -12.15
CA GLU A 38 -46.96 19.64 -11.10
C GLU A 38 -48.31 18.92 -11.38
N GLN A 39 -48.92 19.12 -12.55
CA GLN A 39 -50.17 18.42 -12.90
C GLN A 39 -50.12 17.84 -14.31
N ALA A 40 -49.29 16.82 -14.53
CA ALA A 40 -49.53 15.73 -15.48
C ALA A 40 -48.33 14.77 -15.52
N GLN A 41 -48.42 13.63 -14.84
CA GLN A 41 -47.80 12.37 -15.32
C GLN A 41 -48.31 11.18 -14.49
N GLN A 42 -49.17 10.39 -15.14
CA GLN A 42 -49.41 8.98 -14.80
C GLN A 42 -48.20 8.15 -15.26
N PRO A 43 -47.78 7.11 -14.52
CA PRO A 43 -46.68 6.25 -14.96
C PRO A 43 -47.15 5.18 -15.94
N ALA A 44 -46.43 5.04 -17.06
CA ALA A 44 -46.52 3.90 -17.99
C ALA A 44 -45.50 2.80 -17.59
N PRO A 45 -45.71 1.53 -17.99
CA PRO A 45 -45.21 0.36 -17.25
C PRO A 45 -43.82 -0.12 -17.67
N ALA A 46 -43.14 -0.79 -16.73
CA ALA A 46 -41.86 -1.46 -16.94
C ALA A 46 -42.03 -2.87 -17.57
N VAL A 47 -41.16 -3.18 -18.54
CA VAL A 47 -41.03 -4.50 -19.17
C VAL A 47 -40.12 -5.38 -18.31
N SER A 48 -40.59 -6.59 -17.96
CA SER A 48 -39.82 -7.62 -17.25
C SER A 48 -39.42 -8.76 -18.19
N ARG A 49 -38.17 -9.23 -18.07
CA ARG A 49 -37.70 -10.54 -18.56
C ARG A 49 -37.25 -11.36 -17.35
N SER A 50 -38.06 -12.33 -16.96
CA SER A 50 -37.65 -13.57 -16.29
C SER A 50 -38.93 -14.33 -15.93
N GLY A 51 -39.24 -15.37 -16.71
CA GLY A 51 -40.37 -16.25 -16.44
C GLY A 51 -40.04 -17.20 -15.30
N TYR A 52 -40.80 -17.10 -14.20
CA TYR A 52 -41.13 -18.22 -13.31
C TYR A 52 -42.50 -17.92 -12.69
N VAL A 53 -43.40 -18.90 -12.79
CA VAL A 53 -44.79 -18.84 -12.34
C VAL A 53 -44.83 -19.09 -10.83
N HIS A 54 -45.40 -18.16 -10.06
CA HIS A 54 -45.72 -18.37 -8.64
C HIS A 54 -47.22 -18.66 -8.47
N GLN A 55 -47.53 -19.85 -7.97
CA GLN A 55 -48.85 -20.23 -7.41
C GLN A 55 -49.03 -19.62 -6.00
N PRO A 56 -50.28 -19.40 -5.55
CA PRO A 56 -50.59 -18.67 -4.32
C PRO A 56 -50.28 -19.46 -3.04
N GLN A 57 -49.76 -18.75 -2.03
CA GLN A 57 -49.38 -19.28 -0.72
C GLN A 57 -50.60 -19.64 0.14
N ALA A 58 -50.59 -20.85 0.69
CA ALA A 58 -51.44 -21.28 1.80
C ALA A 58 -50.81 -20.89 3.15
N GLN A 59 -51.67 -20.69 4.15
CA GLN A 59 -51.38 -20.27 5.53
C GLN A 59 -50.33 -21.15 6.24
N PRO A 60 -49.53 -20.60 7.19
CA PRO A 60 -48.55 -21.38 7.94
C PRO A 60 -49.21 -22.17 9.07
N GLN A 61 -49.01 -23.49 9.07
CA GLN A 61 -49.21 -24.36 10.24
C GLN A 61 -47.98 -24.32 11.16
N PRO A 62 -48.16 -24.47 12.49
CA PRO A 62 -47.08 -24.37 13.46
C PRO A 62 -46.21 -25.65 13.51
N GLN A 63 -44.89 -25.47 13.64
CA GLN A 63 -43.93 -26.55 13.84
C GLN A 63 -43.97 -27.09 15.29
N PRO A 64 -43.68 -28.39 15.52
CA PRO A 64 -43.64 -28.97 16.86
C PRO A 64 -42.32 -28.69 17.57
N GLN A 65 -42.42 -28.46 18.88
CA GLN A 65 -41.31 -28.35 19.84
C GLN A 65 -40.59 -29.70 19.97
N VAL A 66 -39.25 -29.68 19.96
CA VAL A 66 -38.41 -30.83 20.34
C VAL A 66 -37.86 -30.54 21.74
N GLU A 67 -38.26 -31.40 22.68
CA GLU A 67 -37.86 -31.37 24.09
C GLU A 67 -36.41 -31.82 24.30
N HIS A 68 -35.71 -31.14 25.21
CA HIS A 68 -34.43 -31.58 25.78
C HIS A 68 -34.66 -32.57 26.93
N PRO A 69 -33.92 -33.70 27.00
CA PRO A 69 -33.79 -34.48 28.24
C PRO A 69 -32.57 -34.04 29.07
N PRO A 70 -32.54 -34.40 30.38
CA PRO A 70 -31.84 -33.64 31.42
C PRO A 70 -30.40 -34.09 31.68
N ALA A 71 -29.67 -33.22 32.39
CA ALA A 71 -28.31 -33.40 32.87
C ALA A 71 -28.16 -34.63 33.78
N ALA A 72 -27.14 -35.44 33.50
CA ALA A 72 -26.67 -36.52 34.35
C ALA A 72 -25.17 -36.31 34.70
N THR A 73 -24.95 -36.06 35.99
CA THR A 73 -23.89 -36.60 36.86
C THR A 73 -22.52 -36.93 36.24
N GLN A 74 -21.50 -36.14 36.59
CA GLN A 74 -20.09 -36.49 36.44
C GLN A 74 -19.75 -37.68 37.35
N GLN A 75 -19.38 -38.82 36.75
CA GLN A 75 -18.65 -39.91 37.40
C GLN A 75 -17.28 -40.05 36.75
N ALA A 76 -16.29 -40.27 37.61
CA ALA A 76 -14.88 -40.39 37.32
C ALA A 76 -14.56 -41.53 36.32
N ALA A 77 -13.60 -41.27 35.44
CA ALA A 77 -12.90 -42.30 34.66
C ALA A 77 -11.47 -42.52 35.23
N PRO A 78 -10.90 -43.72 35.08
CA PRO A 78 -9.78 -44.20 35.88
C PRO A 78 -8.41 -43.84 35.30
N GLN A 79 -7.44 -43.75 36.22
CA GLN A 79 -6.01 -43.67 35.93
C GLN A 79 -5.53 -44.97 35.27
N GLU A 80 -4.88 -44.84 34.11
CA GLU A 80 -4.05 -45.91 33.53
C GLU A 80 -2.57 -45.57 33.66
N ALA A 81 -1.81 -46.64 33.85
CA ALA A 81 -0.50 -46.70 34.46
C ALA A 81 0.64 -46.29 33.51
N ALA A 82 1.67 -45.71 34.14
CA ALA A 82 2.96 -45.40 33.55
C ALA A 82 3.84 -46.65 33.40
N THR A 83 4.66 -46.69 32.34
CA THR A 83 5.99 -47.34 32.30
C THR A 83 6.78 -46.83 31.09
N PRO A 84 8.13 -46.93 31.05
CA PRO A 84 9.01 -45.76 30.99
C PRO A 84 9.87 -45.71 29.71
N GLN A 85 10.46 -44.53 29.44
CA GLN A 85 11.52 -44.37 28.46
C GLN A 85 12.87 -44.02 29.14
N PRO A 86 14.00 -44.37 28.50
CA PRO A 86 15.25 -44.68 29.19
C PRO A 86 16.24 -43.50 29.31
N ASP A 87 17.11 -43.66 30.31
CA ASP A 87 18.28 -42.84 30.64
C ASP A 87 19.24 -42.62 29.47
N TYR A 88 19.69 -41.36 29.32
CA TYR A 88 21.00 -41.05 28.75
C TYR A 88 21.77 -40.12 29.70
N ALA A 89 22.99 -40.56 30.00
CA ALA A 89 23.93 -40.03 30.97
C ALA A 89 24.46 -38.62 30.63
N PRO A 90 24.91 -37.84 31.63
CA PRO A 90 25.68 -36.62 31.41
C PRO A 90 27.20 -36.89 31.49
N ALA A 91 27.97 -36.21 30.65
CA ALA A 91 29.42 -36.04 30.78
C ALA A 91 29.83 -34.68 30.15
N PRO A 92 30.99 -34.11 30.49
CA PRO A 92 31.45 -33.73 31.83
C PRO A 92 31.73 -32.22 31.92
N ALA A 93 31.92 -31.74 33.15
CA ALA A 93 32.23 -30.37 33.51
C ALA A 93 33.53 -29.83 32.88
N GLN A 94 33.49 -28.57 32.42
CA GLN A 94 34.66 -27.75 32.16
C GLN A 94 34.52 -26.40 32.90
N GLU A 95 35.53 -26.17 33.74
CA GLU A 95 36.06 -24.93 34.33
C GLU A 95 35.24 -23.63 34.21
N GLN A 96 34.70 -23.19 35.36
CA GLN A 96 34.30 -21.80 35.57
C GLN A 96 35.53 -20.96 35.93
N ALA A 97 35.89 -20.05 35.03
CA ALA A 97 36.82 -18.96 35.31
C ALA A 97 36.09 -17.82 36.04
N GLU A 98 36.67 -17.39 37.15
CA GLU A 98 36.30 -16.23 37.96
C GLU A 98 36.20 -14.95 37.12
N ARG A 99 35.17 -14.13 37.39
CA ARG A 99 35.18 -12.70 37.05
C ARG A 99 34.74 -11.87 38.26
N PRO A 100 35.34 -10.69 38.47
CA PRO A 100 35.27 -9.97 39.74
C PRO A 100 34.05 -9.04 39.83
N ALA A 101 33.62 -8.79 41.07
CA ALA A 101 32.58 -7.83 41.43
C ALA A 101 32.99 -6.37 41.13
N PRO A 102 32.04 -5.46 40.83
CA PRO A 102 32.34 -4.04 40.62
C PRO A 102 32.50 -3.29 41.95
N GLN A 103 33.56 -2.51 42.06
CA GLN A 103 33.85 -1.59 43.16
C GLN A 103 32.99 -0.32 43.11
N PRO A 104 32.68 0.32 44.26
CA PRO A 104 31.89 1.55 44.32
C PRO A 104 32.72 2.81 44.03
N ALA A 105 32.09 3.79 43.37
CA ALA A 105 32.66 5.10 43.06
C ALA A 105 32.81 6.00 44.30
N PRO A 106 33.81 6.90 44.34
CA PRO A 106 34.13 7.69 45.53
C PRO A 106 33.30 8.98 45.66
N ARG A 107 33.08 9.37 46.92
CA ARG A 107 32.49 10.64 47.36
C ARG A 107 33.51 11.76 47.20
N GLU A 108 33.11 12.87 46.57
CA GLU A 108 33.89 14.11 46.56
C GLU A 108 33.42 15.08 47.65
N GLU A 109 34.41 15.74 48.24
CA GLU A 109 34.38 16.54 49.45
C GLU A 109 33.87 17.96 49.21
N ALA A 110 33.19 18.49 50.24
CA ALA A 110 32.83 19.89 50.35
C ALA A 110 34.04 20.71 50.82
N VAL A 111 34.33 21.81 50.11
CA VAL A 111 35.31 22.82 50.53
C VAL A 111 34.55 24.09 50.91
N ALA A 112 34.75 24.52 52.16
CA ALA A 112 34.29 25.79 52.72
C ALA A 112 35.44 26.81 52.74
N ALA A 113 35.12 28.09 52.50
CA ALA A 113 35.90 29.26 52.90
C ALA A 113 34.98 30.52 52.90
N PRO A 114 35.32 31.64 53.55
CA PRO A 114 34.86 31.97 54.90
C PRO A 114 34.00 33.25 54.96
N ALA A 115 33.36 33.47 56.11
CA ALA A 115 32.62 34.68 56.47
C ALA A 115 33.50 35.63 57.32
N ASP A 116 33.49 36.94 57.03
CA ASP A 116 33.02 37.97 57.96
C ASP A 116 33.18 39.40 57.40
N ALA A 117 32.08 40.16 57.39
CA ALA A 117 31.98 41.60 57.75
C ALA A 117 30.60 42.16 57.33
N ALA A 118 29.85 42.67 58.30
CA ALA A 118 28.56 43.37 58.13
C ALA A 118 28.76 44.92 58.23
N PRO A 119 27.71 45.76 58.20
CA PRO A 119 26.82 46.08 57.07
C PRO A 119 26.73 47.61 56.82
N GLU A 120 26.47 48.04 55.57
CA GLU A 120 25.99 49.41 55.30
C GLU A 120 24.79 49.42 54.33
N LYS A 121 23.90 50.38 54.60
CA LYS A 121 22.56 50.57 54.05
C LYS A 121 22.56 51.27 52.69
N GLN A 122 21.43 51.10 51.99
CA GLN A 122 20.86 51.93 50.91
C GLN A 122 21.41 51.75 49.50
N SER A 123 20.65 51.07 48.63
CA SER A 123 19.75 51.73 47.66
C SER A 123 19.10 50.68 46.75
N SER A 124 17.77 50.69 46.69
CA SER A 124 16.90 49.89 45.83
C SER A 124 17.17 50.12 44.34
N PRO A 125 17.30 49.06 43.51
CA PRO A 125 17.08 49.17 42.07
C PRO A 125 15.63 48.82 41.72
N GLU A 126 14.98 49.83 41.18
CA GLU A 126 13.77 49.86 40.34
C GLU A 126 13.13 48.51 39.99
N GLU A 127 11.88 48.36 40.42
CA GLU A 127 10.88 47.48 39.85
C GLU A 127 10.82 47.70 38.33
N THR A 128 11.37 46.74 37.58
CA THR A 128 11.10 46.64 36.15
C THR A 128 9.70 46.04 36.02
N PRO A 129 8.78 46.67 35.28
CA PRO A 129 7.38 46.26 35.30
C PRO A 129 7.26 44.83 34.75
N GLU A 130 6.63 43.95 35.54
CA GLU A 130 6.03 42.72 35.05
C GLU A 130 5.15 43.08 33.84
N GLN A 131 5.63 42.73 32.65
CA GLN A 131 4.81 42.73 31.45
C GLN A 131 3.79 41.60 31.58
N THR A 132 2.64 41.92 32.15
CA THR A 132 1.40 41.19 31.98
C THR A 132 0.98 41.25 30.51
N GLY A 133 0.98 40.13 29.78
CA GLY A 133 0.37 40.08 28.45
C GLY A 133 0.73 38.96 27.47
N ASP A 134 1.23 37.79 27.86
CA ASP A 134 1.30 36.63 26.95
C ASP A 134 0.03 35.79 27.13
N GLY A 135 -1.04 36.18 26.44
CA GLY A 135 -2.27 35.40 26.38
C GLY A 135 -2.04 34.13 25.57
N ASP A 136 -2.41 32.96 26.11
CA ASP A 136 -2.37 31.68 25.39
C ASP A 136 -3.19 31.78 24.09
N ASN A 137 -2.52 32.03 22.97
CA ASN A 137 -3.14 32.24 21.67
C ASN A 137 -4.05 31.07 21.27
N ALA A 138 -3.77 29.85 21.76
CA ALA A 138 -4.55 28.66 21.49
C ALA A 138 -5.95 28.67 22.14
N MET A 139 -6.16 29.53 23.14
CA MET A 139 -7.43 29.69 23.86
C MET A 139 -8.24 30.90 23.37
N GLN A 140 -7.67 31.73 22.50
CA GLN A 140 -8.36 32.85 21.89
C GLN A 140 -8.88 32.48 20.49
N PRO A 141 -10.09 32.93 20.12
CA PRO A 141 -10.60 32.67 18.79
C PRO A 141 -9.80 33.43 17.73
N ILE A 142 -9.62 32.80 16.58
CA ILE A 142 -9.05 33.40 15.37
C ILE A 142 -10.11 33.72 14.32
N GLY A 143 -11.34 33.26 14.51
CA GLY A 143 -12.38 33.41 13.50
C GLY A 143 -13.75 32.86 13.91
N VAL A 144 -14.66 32.84 12.95
CA VAL A 144 -16.02 32.35 13.08
C VAL A 144 -16.45 31.49 11.90
N VAL A 145 -17.30 30.51 12.16
CA VAL A 145 -17.96 29.72 11.12
C VAL A 145 -18.98 30.59 10.38
N LEU A 146 -18.92 30.63 9.05
CA LEU A 146 -19.88 31.35 8.23
C LEU A 146 -20.94 30.43 7.63
N GLU A 147 -20.52 29.27 7.14
CA GLU A 147 -21.37 28.35 6.39
C GLU A 147 -20.96 26.91 6.69
N ILE A 148 -21.97 26.05 6.82
CA ILE A 148 -21.79 24.61 6.95
C ILE A 148 -22.57 23.94 5.82
N ALA A 149 -21.83 23.28 4.91
CA ALA A 149 -22.40 22.38 3.92
C ALA A 149 -21.77 20.98 4.06
N GLY A 150 -22.43 19.97 3.48
CA GLY A 150 -22.04 18.57 3.65
C GLY A 150 -20.63 18.22 3.14
N SER A 151 -20.18 18.83 2.04
CA SER A 151 -18.88 18.55 1.39
C SER A 151 -17.83 19.67 1.55
N GLY A 152 -18.16 20.72 2.30
CA GLY A 152 -17.26 21.84 2.54
C GLY A 152 -17.91 22.87 3.47
N SER A 153 -17.16 23.33 4.46
CA SER A 153 -17.60 24.39 5.38
C SER A 153 -16.71 25.61 5.21
N GLN A 154 -17.21 26.80 5.50
CA GLN A 154 -16.47 28.05 5.34
C GLN A 154 -16.37 28.79 6.67
N VAL A 155 -15.19 29.31 6.96
CA VAL A 155 -14.88 30.14 8.12
C VAL A 155 -14.36 31.50 7.67
N ALA A 156 -14.64 32.55 8.44
CA ALA A 156 -13.95 33.83 8.37
C ALA A 156 -12.90 33.88 9.47
N ILE A 157 -11.67 34.20 9.09
CA ILE A 157 -10.52 34.31 9.97
C ILE A 157 -10.08 35.77 10.02
N ASP A 158 -9.84 36.27 11.23
CA ASP A 158 -9.37 37.62 11.48
C ASP A 158 -7.87 37.73 11.14
N LEU A 159 -7.52 38.74 10.33
CA LEU A 159 -6.14 38.94 9.85
C LEU A 159 -5.18 39.38 10.96
N GLN A 160 -5.66 40.17 11.92
CA GLN A 160 -4.87 40.61 13.06
C GLN A 160 -4.55 39.42 13.95
N ARG A 161 -5.54 38.58 14.25
CA ARG A 161 -5.33 37.35 15.04
C ARG A 161 -4.36 36.38 14.37
N LEU A 162 -4.37 36.26 13.05
CA LEU A 162 -3.37 35.45 12.33
C LEU A 162 -1.95 35.98 12.51
N THR A 163 -1.78 37.30 12.50
CA THR A 163 -0.47 37.93 12.70
C THR A 163 0.02 37.69 14.13
N GLU A 164 -0.86 37.84 15.12
CA GLU A 164 -0.56 37.56 16.52
C GLU A 164 -0.22 36.09 16.77
N CYS A 165 -0.93 35.16 16.11
CA CYS A 165 -0.61 33.74 16.19
C CYS A 165 0.74 33.42 15.53
N ALA A 166 1.11 34.07 14.43
CA ALA A 166 2.31 33.76 13.66
C ALA A 166 3.63 33.87 14.46
N ASP A 167 3.64 34.70 15.51
CA ASP A 167 4.78 34.89 16.40
C ASP A 167 4.79 33.92 17.61
N ASP A 168 3.82 33.00 17.68
CA ASP A 168 3.70 32.02 18.75
C ASP A 168 4.85 30.99 18.74
N LYS A 169 5.27 30.54 19.92
CA LYS A 169 6.33 29.54 20.09
C LYS A 169 5.86 28.14 19.68
N ASP A 170 4.56 27.86 19.75
CA ASP A 170 3.97 26.60 19.30
C ASP A 170 3.81 26.64 17.76
N PRO A 171 4.50 25.74 17.01
CA PRO A 171 4.47 25.77 15.55
C PRO A 171 3.10 25.49 14.95
N SER A 172 2.22 24.78 15.66
CA SER A 172 0.85 24.53 15.21
C SER A 172 -0.02 25.77 15.37
N VAL A 173 0.17 26.54 16.44
CA VAL A 173 -0.51 27.82 16.65
C VAL A 173 -0.02 28.87 15.65
N ALA A 174 1.30 28.94 15.43
CA ALA A 174 1.91 29.87 14.47
C ALA A 174 1.44 29.69 13.02
N MET A 175 1.08 28.46 12.67
CA MET A 175 0.58 28.13 11.34
C MET A 175 -0.95 28.17 11.25
N ALA A 176 -1.66 28.39 12.36
CA ALA A 176 -3.12 28.26 12.40
C ALA A 176 -3.81 29.19 11.40
N GLY A 177 -4.79 28.67 10.68
CA GLY A 177 -5.53 29.39 9.64
C GLY A 177 -4.84 29.46 8.28
N GLN A 178 -3.57 29.04 8.15
CA GLN A 178 -2.94 28.84 6.85
C GLN A 178 -3.44 27.55 6.18
N VAL A 179 -3.29 27.45 4.86
CA VAL A 179 -3.63 26.23 4.11
C VAL A 179 -2.88 25.01 4.64
N GLY A 180 -3.61 23.94 4.94
CA GLY A 180 -3.09 22.69 5.51
C GLY A 180 -2.93 22.70 7.03
N SER A 181 -3.18 23.82 7.71
CA SER A 181 -3.16 23.90 9.18
C SER A 181 -4.45 23.33 9.79
N GLN A 182 -4.36 22.91 11.05
CA GLN A 182 -5.49 22.42 11.83
C GLN A 182 -6.04 23.52 12.73
N ILE A 183 -7.36 23.58 12.82
CA ILE A 183 -8.11 24.50 13.68
C ILE A 183 -9.13 23.68 14.49
N LYS A 184 -9.54 24.19 15.65
CA LYS A 184 -10.57 23.58 16.48
C LYS A 184 -11.80 24.48 16.60
N ILE A 185 -12.99 23.87 16.58
CA ILE A 185 -14.28 24.56 16.62
C ILE A 185 -15.07 24.01 17.80
N ARG A 186 -15.59 24.89 18.66
CA ARG A 186 -16.33 24.47 19.85
C ARG A 186 -17.77 24.11 19.50
N VAL A 187 -18.20 22.90 19.88
CA VAL A 187 -19.58 22.42 19.70
C VAL A 187 -20.08 21.80 21.00
N GLY A 188 -20.81 22.58 21.79
CA GLY A 188 -21.22 22.16 23.14
C GLY A 188 -20.01 21.93 24.04
N ASN A 189 -19.88 20.70 24.58
CA ASN A 189 -18.77 20.27 25.44
C ASN A 189 -17.68 19.50 24.69
N SER A 190 -17.69 19.59 23.36
CA SER A 190 -16.77 18.89 22.48
C SER A 190 -16.05 19.86 21.55
N TRP A 191 -14.88 19.45 21.10
CA TRP A 191 -14.08 20.11 20.10
C TRP A 191 -14.17 19.36 18.78
N LEU A 192 -14.49 20.06 17.69
CA LEU A 192 -14.32 19.54 16.34
C LEU A 192 -12.95 19.97 15.81
N LEU A 193 -12.21 19.04 15.22
CA LEU A 193 -10.96 19.35 14.54
C LEU A 193 -11.24 19.47 13.03
N ALA A 194 -10.73 20.53 12.41
CA ALA A 194 -10.84 20.76 10.98
C ALA A 194 -9.50 21.15 10.36
N SER A 195 -9.32 20.85 9.08
CA SER A 195 -8.17 21.29 8.28
C SER A 195 -8.57 22.42 7.35
N VAL A 196 -7.71 23.43 7.20
CA VAL A 196 -7.91 24.52 6.23
C VAL A 196 -7.52 24.03 4.83
N ARG A 197 -8.44 24.10 3.87
CA ARG A 197 -8.26 23.65 2.48
C ARG A 197 -7.70 24.74 1.57
N ASN A 198 -8.33 25.90 1.57
CA ASN A 198 -7.91 27.05 0.77
C ASN A 198 -8.41 28.33 1.41
N GLN A 199 -7.83 29.46 1.01
CA GLN A 199 -8.16 30.76 1.54
C GLN A 199 -8.27 31.81 0.44
N LYS A 200 -9.17 32.78 0.64
CA LYS A 200 -9.32 33.97 -0.19
C LYS A 200 -9.52 35.18 0.71
N ARG A 201 -8.94 36.32 0.36
CA ARG A 201 -9.17 37.56 1.10
C ARG A 201 -10.55 38.11 0.76
N ASP A 202 -11.36 38.39 1.77
CA ASP A 202 -12.57 39.17 1.58
C ASP A 202 -12.22 40.65 1.49
N ARG A 203 -12.43 41.23 0.30
CA ARG A 203 -12.17 42.65 0.04
C ARG A 203 -13.15 43.56 0.78
N LYS A 204 -14.32 43.07 1.19
CA LYS A 204 -15.36 43.88 1.84
C LYS A 204 -15.23 43.87 3.36
N ALA A 205 -15.04 42.69 3.96
CA ALA A 205 -14.96 42.54 5.41
C ALA A 205 -13.55 42.66 5.99
N GLY A 206 -12.51 42.64 5.15
CA GLY A 206 -11.11 42.69 5.61
C GLY A 206 -10.61 41.39 6.26
N SER A 207 -11.45 40.35 6.32
CA SER A 207 -11.14 39.03 6.85
C SER A 207 -10.64 38.06 5.76
N ILE A 208 -10.11 36.91 6.18
CA ILE A 208 -9.76 35.80 5.30
C ILE A 208 -10.90 34.78 5.32
N LEU A 209 -11.47 34.49 4.15
CA LEU A 209 -12.44 33.42 3.98
C LEU A 209 -11.69 32.13 3.67
N ALA A 210 -11.86 31.12 4.50
CA ALA A 210 -11.20 29.84 4.34
C ALA A 210 -12.23 28.70 4.26
N ASN A 211 -12.04 27.80 3.29
CA ASN A 211 -12.81 26.56 3.24
C ASN A 211 -12.11 25.51 4.11
N ILE A 212 -12.89 24.74 4.86
CA ILE A 212 -12.39 23.77 5.84
C ILE A 212 -13.02 22.40 5.63
N ASP A 213 -12.26 21.37 6.05
CA ASP A 213 -12.66 19.97 6.09
C ASP A 213 -12.65 19.44 7.51
N PHE A 214 -13.77 18.91 7.98
CA PHE A 214 -13.82 18.28 9.30
C PHE A 214 -13.07 16.94 9.29
N LEU A 215 -12.18 16.77 10.27
CA LEU A 215 -11.38 15.57 10.45
C LEU A 215 -12.01 14.62 11.47
N GLY A 216 -12.54 15.19 12.55
CA GLY A 216 -13.20 14.43 13.61
C GLY A 216 -13.53 15.30 14.82
N GLU A 217 -13.78 14.65 15.94
CA GLU A 217 -14.19 15.31 17.19
C GLU A 217 -13.53 14.68 18.41
N GLY A 218 -13.37 15.46 19.48
CA GLY A 218 -12.91 14.99 20.79
C GLY A 218 -13.67 15.72 21.91
N VAL A 219 -13.59 15.17 23.12
CA VAL A 219 -14.21 15.77 24.31
C VAL A 219 -13.25 16.78 24.91
N GLU A 220 -13.77 17.85 25.49
CA GLU A 220 -12.98 18.80 26.26
C GLU A 220 -12.62 18.20 27.63
N GLU A 221 -11.32 18.08 27.92
CA GLU A 221 -10.85 17.70 29.24
C GLU A 221 -11.05 18.86 30.22
N LYS A 222 -11.89 18.68 31.24
CA LYS A 222 -12.32 19.76 32.16
C LYS A 222 -11.20 20.47 32.91
N LEU A 223 -10.06 19.80 33.13
CA LEU A 223 -8.93 20.36 33.88
C LEU A 223 -7.97 21.18 33.00
N THR A 224 -7.87 20.84 31.71
CA THR A 224 -6.89 21.44 30.80
C THR A 224 -7.54 22.28 29.69
N GLY A 225 -8.85 22.11 29.46
CA GLY A 225 -9.58 22.71 28.34
C GLY A 225 -9.22 22.11 26.97
N ARG A 226 -8.39 21.05 26.94
CA ARG A 226 -7.80 20.49 25.73
C ARG A 226 -8.66 19.38 25.13
N LEU A 227 -8.39 19.06 23.87
CA LEU A 227 -9.03 17.96 23.18
C LEU A 227 -8.52 16.61 23.71
N HIS A 228 -9.43 15.72 24.10
CA HIS A 228 -9.13 14.36 24.55
C HIS A 228 -10.09 13.33 23.94
N GLY A 229 -9.64 12.09 23.74
CA GLY A 229 -10.46 11.00 23.21
C GLY A 229 -10.94 11.26 21.78
N PHE A 230 -10.02 11.64 20.90
CA PHE A 230 -10.33 11.96 19.51
C PHE A 230 -10.93 10.75 18.78
N ARG A 231 -11.97 11.00 17.98
CA ARG A 231 -12.54 10.03 17.05
C ARG A 231 -12.73 10.64 15.68
N ARG A 232 -12.51 9.82 14.65
CA ARG A 232 -12.75 10.21 13.26
C ARG A 232 -14.24 10.38 13.00
N GLY A 233 -14.58 11.39 12.20
CA GLY A 233 -15.96 11.74 11.86
C GLY A 233 -16.58 12.70 12.87
N VAL A 234 -17.66 13.36 12.45
CA VAL A 234 -18.35 14.39 13.25
C VAL A 234 -19.76 13.89 13.55
N THR A 235 -20.13 13.88 14.83
CA THR A 235 -21.49 13.49 15.26
C THR A 235 -22.43 14.68 15.18
N ARG A 236 -21.92 15.88 15.47
CA ARG A 236 -22.70 17.11 15.47
C ARG A 236 -21.94 18.24 14.78
N TYR A 237 -22.50 18.74 13.69
CA TYR A 237 -21.94 19.89 12.99
C TYR A 237 -22.06 21.17 13.81
N PRO A 238 -21.11 22.12 13.68
CA PRO A 238 -21.23 23.42 14.31
C PRO A 238 -22.34 24.24 13.62
N VAL A 239 -22.81 25.29 14.28
CA VAL A 239 -23.73 26.26 13.66
C VAL A 239 -22.93 27.46 13.14
N PRO A 240 -23.42 28.15 12.08
CA PRO A 240 -22.89 29.46 11.72
C PRO A 240 -22.83 30.40 12.93
N GLY A 241 -21.71 31.10 13.07
CA GLY A 241 -21.37 31.92 14.24
C GLY A 241 -20.56 31.19 15.31
N ALA A 242 -20.34 29.88 15.21
CA ALA A 242 -19.46 29.15 16.13
C ALA A 242 -18.01 29.69 16.03
N MET A 243 -17.36 29.84 17.19
CA MET A 243 -16.00 30.37 17.27
C MET A 243 -14.96 29.32 16.83
N VAL A 244 -13.96 29.79 16.09
CA VAL A 244 -12.84 29.02 15.56
C VAL A 244 -11.58 29.38 16.33
N TYR A 245 -10.81 28.38 16.76
CA TYR A 245 -9.60 28.53 17.56
C TYR A 245 -8.41 27.81 16.91
N PRO A 246 -7.16 28.22 17.19
CA PRO A 246 -5.97 27.48 16.79
C PRO A 246 -5.94 26.08 17.43
N ALA A 247 -5.45 25.08 16.69
CA ALA A 247 -5.09 23.80 17.29
C ALA A 247 -3.63 23.86 17.79
N SER A 248 -3.41 23.60 19.08
CA SER A 248 -2.04 23.57 19.64
C SER A 248 -1.33 22.25 19.32
N THR A 249 0.01 22.22 19.44
CA THR A 249 0.80 20.98 19.35
C THR A 249 0.33 19.97 20.40
N ALA A 250 -0.10 20.43 21.59
CA ALA A 250 -0.64 19.56 22.63
C ALA A 250 -1.99 18.92 22.23
N ASP A 251 -2.89 19.69 21.58
CA ASP A 251 -4.14 19.15 21.03
C ASP A 251 -3.85 18.11 19.94
N LEU A 252 -2.93 18.43 19.02
CA LEU A 252 -2.53 17.51 17.96
C LEU A 252 -1.87 16.23 18.49
N LYS A 253 -1.08 16.31 19.57
CA LYS A 253 -0.53 15.12 20.23
C LYS A 253 -1.61 14.17 20.72
N GLN A 254 -2.75 14.67 21.20
CA GLN A 254 -3.87 13.81 21.61
C GLN A 254 -4.59 13.16 20.42
N VAL A 255 -4.56 13.79 19.26
CA VAL A 255 -5.13 13.26 18.00
C VAL A 255 -4.21 12.20 17.38
N TYR A 256 -2.89 12.38 17.50
CA TYR A 256 -1.88 11.51 16.91
C TYR A 256 -1.31 10.47 17.87
N ALA A 257 -1.51 10.63 19.19
CA ALA A 257 -1.17 9.61 20.16
C ALA A 257 -1.95 8.34 19.81
N SER A 258 -1.22 7.26 19.53
CA SER A 258 -1.82 5.96 19.27
C SER A 258 -2.74 5.61 20.43
N ASP A 259 -3.98 5.21 20.14
CA ASP A 259 -4.98 4.68 21.08
C ASP A 259 -4.54 3.33 21.70
N GLY A 260 -3.27 3.15 22.04
CA GLY A 260 -2.68 1.87 22.45
C GLY A 260 -2.53 0.84 21.33
N ARG A 261 -2.71 1.23 20.06
CA ARG A 261 -2.52 0.34 18.89
C ARG A 261 -1.02 0.17 18.61
N SER A 262 -0.62 -1.02 18.15
CA SER A 262 0.74 -1.30 17.69
C SER A 262 1.06 -0.38 16.51
N ALA A 263 1.69 0.75 16.82
CA ALA A 263 1.96 1.81 15.87
C ALA A 263 3.46 1.95 15.69
N VAL A 264 3.92 1.83 14.44
CA VAL A 264 5.31 2.09 14.10
C VAL A 264 5.49 3.55 13.74
N THR A 265 6.55 4.18 14.24
CA THR A 265 6.84 5.57 13.88
C THR A 265 7.72 5.63 12.65
N ILE A 266 7.32 6.45 11.67
CA ILE A 266 8.01 6.56 10.37
C ILE A 266 8.59 7.95 10.11
N GLY A 267 8.33 8.91 10.99
CA GLY A 267 8.66 10.31 10.71
C GLY A 267 8.03 11.27 11.70
N LYS A 268 7.96 12.53 11.27
CA LYS A 268 7.36 13.63 12.04
C LYS A 268 6.19 14.24 11.30
N VAL A 269 5.13 14.60 12.04
CA VAL A 269 3.96 15.26 11.46
C VAL A 269 4.28 16.73 11.19
N TYR A 270 4.11 17.16 9.93
CA TYR A 270 4.25 18.57 9.55
C TYR A 270 3.07 19.40 10.09
N PRO A 271 3.29 20.64 10.58
CA PRO A 271 4.54 21.41 10.65
C PRO A 271 5.36 21.21 11.93
N THR A 272 4.96 20.28 12.79
CA THR A 272 5.55 20.11 14.11
C THR A 272 6.96 19.49 14.04
N LYS A 273 7.76 19.71 15.09
CA LYS A 273 9.14 19.17 15.17
C LYS A 273 9.25 17.94 16.07
N ASP A 274 8.22 17.67 16.86
CA ASP A 274 8.22 16.75 17.99
C ASP A 274 7.10 15.70 17.94
N ILE A 275 6.03 15.92 17.16
CA ILE A 275 4.99 14.90 16.99
C ILE A 275 5.47 13.82 16.03
N ARG A 276 5.50 12.58 16.53
CA ARG A 276 5.84 11.39 15.75
C ARG A 276 4.64 10.93 14.92
N ALA A 277 4.87 10.68 13.64
CA ALA A 277 3.89 10.08 12.76
C ALA A 277 3.87 8.56 13.00
N GLY A 278 2.85 8.09 13.72
CA GLY A 278 2.59 6.67 13.93
C GLY A 278 1.69 6.09 12.85
N ILE A 279 2.03 4.91 12.34
CA ILE A 279 1.18 4.10 11.46
C ILE A 279 0.77 2.84 12.22
N SER A 280 -0.53 2.59 12.30
CA SER A 280 -1.10 1.33 12.81
C SER A 280 -0.84 0.22 11.80
N VAL A 281 0.11 -0.67 12.10
CA VAL A 281 0.53 -1.76 11.18
C VAL A 281 -0.65 -2.66 10.86
N ASP A 282 -1.38 -3.12 11.88
CA ASP A 282 -2.51 -4.04 11.70
C ASP A 282 -3.63 -3.42 10.86
N ALA A 283 -3.91 -2.12 11.06
CA ALA A 283 -4.96 -1.44 10.30
C ALA A 283 -4.52 -1.18 8.85
N MET A 284 -3.25 -0.84 8.63
CA MET A 284 -2.68 -0.65 7.30
C MET A 284 -2.65 -1.96 6.50
N LEU A 285 -2.07 -3.02 7.08
CA LEU A 285 -1.95 -4.32 6.41
C LEU A 285 -3.30 -5.01 6.28
N GLY A 286 -4.17 -4.86 7.27
CA GLY A 286 -5.51 -5.44 7.26
C GLY A 286 -6.43 -4.91 6.15
N LYS A 287 -6.07 -3.83 5.45
CA LYS A 287 -6.84 -3.26 4.33
C LYS A 287 -5.97 -2.90 3.13
N HIS A 288 -4.78 -3.49 2.98
CA HIS A 288 -3.83 -3.17 1.92
C HIS A 288 -3.31 -1.71 1.98
N PHE A 289 -2.18 -1.46 1.33
CA PHE A 289 -1.66 -0.10 1.23
C PHE A 289 -1.04 0.18 -0.14
N ALA A 290 -1.02 1.46 -0.50
CA ALA A 290 -0.31 1.96 -1.68
C ALA A 290 0.67 3.06 -1.29
N LEU A 291 1.90 2.98 -1.80
CA LEU A 291 2.92 4.03 -1.73
C LEU A 291 3.19 4.57 -3.13
N LEU A 292 2.86 5.84 -3.33
CA LEU A 292 2.82 6.49 -4.63
C LEU A 292 3.76 7.70 -4.63
N GLY A 293 4.51 7.92 -5.69
CA GLY A 293 5.39 9.08 -5.78
C GLY A 293 6.21 9.14 -7.06
N SER A 294 6.42 10.34 -7.60
CA SER A 294 7.27 10.52 -8.79
C SER A 294 8.73 10.13 -8.52
N THR A 295 9.50 9.88 -9.57
CA THR A 295 10.94 9.59 -9.49
C THR A 295 11.69 10.68 -8.72
N GLY A 296 12.67 10.28 -7.91
CA GLY A 296 13.49 11.21 -7.11
C GLY A 296 12.82 11.80 -5.86
N THR A 297 11.59 11.40 -5.53
CA THR A 297 10.90 11.89 -4.32
C THR A 297 11.33 11.19 -3.03
N GLY A 298 12.02 10.05 -3.14
CA GLY A 298 12.42 9.19 -2.03
C GLY A 298 11.52 7.96 -1.82
N LYS A 299 10.76 7.53 -2.84
CA LYS A 299 9.86 6.38 -2.82
C LYS A 299 10.51 5.10 -2.29
N SER A 300 11.62 4.66 -2.90
CA SER A 300 12.27 3.40 -2.52
C SER A 300 12.81 3.45 -1.09
N THR A 301 13.44 4.56 -0.70
CA THR A 301 13.92 4.77 0.68
C THR A 301 12.78 4.79 1.70
N SER A 302 11.64 5.40 1.35
CA SER A 302 10.46 5.47 2.23
C SER A 302 9.78 4.10 2.35
N ALA A 303 9.72 3.33 1.26
CA ALA A 303 9.27 1.94 1.28
C ALA A 303 10.14 1.09 2.21
N ALA A 304 11.45 1.15 2.04
CA ALA A 304 12.41 0.45 2.89
C ALA A 304 12.25 0.85 4.36
N LEU A 305 12.03 2.14 4.66
CA LEU A 305 11.82 2.63 6.02
C LEU A 305 10.59 1.98 6.64
N ILE A 306 9.44 2.04 5.95
CA ILE A 306 8.19 1.44 6.42
C ILE A 306 8.37 -0.06 6.65
N LEU A 307 8.99 -0.78 5.71
CA LEU A 307 9.21 -2.22 5.81
C LEU A 307 10.19 -2.59 6.94
N HIS A 308 11.27 -1.84 7.14
CA HIS A 308 12.17 -2.02 8.30
C HIS A 308 11.42 -1.83 9.61
N ARG A 309 10.59 -0.79 9.73
CA ARG A 309 9.78 -0.57 10.92
C ARG A 309 8.80 -1.70 11.19
N ILE A 310 8.18 -2.27 10.14
CA ILE A 310 7.32 -3.44 10.27
C ILE A 310 8.13 -4.66 10.72
N CYS A 311 9.31 -4.91 10.14
CA CYS A 311 10.18 -6.02 10.53
C CYS A 311 10.65 -5.90 12.00
N GLU A 312 10.98 -4.68 12.45
CA GLU A 312 11.37 -4.38 13.83
C GLU A 312 10.21 -4.65 14.81
N ALA A 313 8.98 -4.31 14.42
CA ALA A 313 7.79 -4.55 15.24
C ALA A 313 7.29 -6.00 15.21
N ALA A 314 7.54 -6.72 14.12
CA ALA A 314 7.10 -8.10 13.87
C ALA A 314 8.26 -8.96 13.31
N PRO A 315 9.22 -9.39 14.16
CA PRO A 315 10.39 -10.15 13.74
C PRO A 315 10.06 -11.54 13.20
N GLU A 316 8.90 -12.09 13.57
CA GLU A 316 8.36 -13.35 13.04
C GLU A 316 7.28 -13.11 11.96
N GLY A 317 7.27 -11.93 11.34
CA GLY A 317 6.37 -11.63 10.23
C GLY A 317 6.69 -12.42 8.95
N HIS A 318 5.74 -12.41 8.01
CA HIS A 318 5.86 -13.10 6.71
C HIS A 318 5.64 -12.10 5.58
N ILE A 319 6.75 -11.58 5.04
CA ILE A 319 6.74 -10.55 4.01
C ILE A 319 7.43 -11.09 2.76
N VAL A 320 6.76 -10.98 1.61
CA VAL A 320 7.29 -11.30 0.29
C VAL A 320 7.32 -10.01 -0.51
N MET A 321 8.49 -9.59 -0.96
CA MET A 321 8.66 -8.40 -1.78
C MET A 321 9.18 -8.79 -3.16
N ILE A 322 8.54 -8.27 -4.19
CA ILE A 322 8.97 -8.42 -5.59
C ILE A 322 9.73 -7.15 -5.99
N ASP A 323 10.98 -7.33 -6.37
CA ASP A 323 11.94 -6.27 -6.70
C ASP A 323 12.42 -6.41 -8.16
N PRO A 324 11.77 -5.75 -9.13
CA PRO A 324 12.17 -5.77 -10.54
C PRO A 324 13.47 -5.05 -10.85
N HIS A 325 14.00 -4.24 -9.92
CA HIS A 325 15.18 -3.41 -10.16
C HIS A 325 16.40 -3.86 -9.34
N GLY A 326 16.22 -4.75 -8.37
CA GLY A 326 17.28 -5.24 -7.49
C GLY A 326 17.77 -4.19 -6.49
N GLU A 327 16.96 -3.15 -6.23
CA GLU A 327 17.35 -2.02 -5.37
C GLU A 327 17.36 -2.40 -3.89
N TYR A 328 16.51 -3.33 -3.46
CA TYR A 328 16.20 -3.60 -2.05
C TYR A 328 17.06 -4.71 -1.44
N ALA A 329 17.77 -5.48 -2.28
CA ALA A 329 18.67 -6.53 -1.82
C ALA A 329 19.74 -6.00 -0.83
N SER A 330 20.25 -4.80 -1.06
CA SER A 330 21.20 -4.11 -0.17
C SER A 330 20.57 -3.70 1.17
N ALA A 331 19.35 -3.17 1.13
CA ALA A 331 18.62 -2.65 2.29
C ALA A 331 18.27 -3.73 3.33
N PHE A 332 18.05 -4.98 2.90
CA PHE A 332 17.53 -6.06 3.75
C PHE A 332 18.51 -7.22 3.98
N ARG A 333 19.81 -7.04 3.71
CA ARG A 333 20.82 -8.12 3.89
C ARG A 333 20.83 -8.76 5.29
N GLN A 334 20.59 -7.95 6.32
CA GLN A 334 20.63 -8.40 7.72
C GLN A 334 19.27 -8.90 8.21
N THR A 335 18.19 -8.26 7.77
CA THR A 335 16.82 -8.47 8.27
C THR A 335 16.01 -9.45 7.41
N GLY A 336 16.50 -9.83 6.23
CA GLY A 336 15.75 -10.65 5.28
C GLY A 336 16.59 -11.74 4.59
N VAL A 337 15.93 -12.42 3.66
CA VAL A 337 16.54 -13.36 2.73
C VAL A 337 16.38 -12.82 1.31
N ILE A 338 17.48 -12.82 0.56
CA ILE A 338 17.53 -12.33 -0.81
C ILE A 338 17.50 -13.51 -1.76
N LEU A 339 16.56 -13.48 -2.70
CA LEU A 339 16.33 -14.54 -3.68
C LEU A 339 16.43 -13.97 -5.09
N ASP A 340 17.38 -14.47 -5.87
CA ASP A 340 17.63 -14.06 -7.24
C ASP A 340 17.64 -15.30 -8.16
N VAL A 341 17.90 -15.10 -9.46
CA VAL A 341 17.95 -16.22 -10.43
C VAL A 341 18.99 -17.30 -10.10
N SER A 342 19.99 -17.03 -9.25
CA SER A 342 21.00 -18.02 -8.86
C SER A 342 20.50 -18.99 -7.79
N ASN A 343 19.58 -18.55 -6.92
CA ASN A 343 19.18 -19.30 -5.72
C ASN A 343 17.66 -19.46 -5.54
N LEU A 344 16.83 -18.83 -6.38
CA LEU A 344 15.37 -18.94 -6.32
C LEU A 344 14.90 -20.36 -6.62
N GLN A 345 15.52 -21.03 -7.61
CA GLN A 345 15.24 -22.43 -7.99
C GLN A 345 13.73 -22.74 -8.04
N MET A 346 13.01 -22.00 -8.87
CA MET A 346 11.56 -22.03 -8.95
C MET A 346 11.06 -23.26 -9.72
N PRO A 347 10.35 -24.21 -9.09
CA PRO A 347 9.96 -25.43 -9.80
C PRO A 347 8.90 -25.15 -10.88
N TYR A 348 9.23 -25.40 -12.16
CA TYR A 348 8.31 -25.14 -13.29
C TYR A 348 6.95 -25.85 -13.16
N TRP A 349 6.90 -27.00 -12.50
CA TRP A 349 5.68 -27.81 -12.37
C TRP A 349 4.66 -27.23 -11.39
N ILE A 350 5.05 -26.23 -10.58
CA ILE A 350 4.13 -25.48 -9.71
C ILE A 350 3.18 -24.60 -10.54
N MET A 351 3.59 -24.19 -11.74
CA MET A 351 2.77 -23.35 -12.61
C MET A 351 1.42 -24.02 -12.91
N ASN A 352 0.37 -23.21 -12.99
CA ASN A 352 -0.95 -23.60 -13.48
C ASN A 352 -0.94 -23.64 -15.03
N PHE A 353 -2.03 -24.08 -15.62
CA PHE A 353 -2.11 -24.24 -17.07
C PHE A 353 -1.99 -22.91 -17.84
N GLU A 354 -2.56 -21.82 -17.32
CA GLU A 354 -2.49 -20.50 -17.95
C GLU A 354 -1.05 -19.97 -17.97
N GLU A 355 -0.33 -20.08 -16.85
CA GLU A 355 1.09 -19.74 -16.69
C GLU A 355 1.97 -20.58 -17.63
N HIS A 356 1.68 -21.88 -17.80
CA HIS A 356 2.35 -22.70 -18.82
C HIS A 356 2.07 -22.19 -20.23
N CYS A 357 0.84 -21.74 -20.51
CA CYS A 357 0.49 -21.22 -21.83
C CYS A 357 1.19 -19.89 -22.14
N GLU A 358 1.40 -19.03 -21.15
CA GLU A 358 2.18 -17.80 -21.31
C GLU A 358 3.64 -18.07 -21.65
N VAL A 359 4.25 -19.09 -21.02
CA VAL A 359 5.66 -19.42 -21.21
C VAL A 359 5.91 -20.23 -22.49
N LEU A 360 5.04 -21.20 -22.80
CA LEU A 360 5.28 -22.19 -23.86
C LEU A 360 4.59 -21.88 -25.20
N LEU A 361 3.55 -21.03 -25.23
CA LEU A 361 2.78 -20.78 -26.45
C LEU A 361 3.14 -19.43 -27.06
N THR A 362 3.70 -19.46 -28.27
CA THR A 362 4.02 -18.27 -29.07
C THR A 362 2.93 -17.88 -30.07
N SER A 363 1.90 -18.72 -30.22
CA SER A 363 0.77 -18.54 -31.13
C SER A 363 -0.28 -17.56 -30.58
N ASN A 364 -1.05 -16.95 -31.49
CA ASN A 364 -2.13 -16.01 -31.19
C ASN A 364 -3.47 -16.47 -31.79
N GLY A 365 -4.60 -15.96 -31.27
CA GLY A 365 -5.94 -16.24 -31.80
C GLY A 365 -6.32 -17.73 -31.79
N ASN A 366 -6.92 -18.22 -32.87
CA ASN A 366 -7.36 -19.61 -32.98
C ASN A 366 -6.22 -20.63 -32.84
N ASP A 367 -5.04 -20.31 -33.37
CA ASP A 367 -3.85 -21.16 -33.24
C ASP A 367 -3.46 -21.33 -31.76
N ARG A 368 -3.59 -20.27 -30.94
CA ARG A 368 -3.35 -20.36 -29.48
C ARG A 368 -4.29 -21.32 -28.80
N GLN A 369 -5.56 -21.34 -29.19
CA GLN A 369 -6.54 -22.25 -28.61
C GLN A 369 -6.20 -23.72 -28.93
N ILE A 370 -5.76 -24.00 -30.16
CA ILE A 370 -5.33 -25.34 -30.59
C ILE A 370 -4.07 -25.76 -29.84
N ASP A 371 -3.07 -24.89 -29.79
CA ASP A 371 -1.80 -25.16 -29.12
C ASP A 371 -2.03 -25.38 -27.60
N ALA A 372 -2.92 -24.60 -26.98
CA ALA A 372 -3.32 -24.75 -25.58
C ALA A 372 -4.00 -26.10 -25.30
N ASP A 373 -4.95 -26.52 -26.13
CA ASP A 373 -5.63 -27.81 -25.99
C ASP A 373 -4.67 -29.01 -26.12
N ILE A 374 -3.69 -28.91 -27.02
CA ILE A 374 -2.59 -29.88 -27.14
C ILE A 374 -1.73 -29.88 -25.87
N LEU A 375 -1.30 -28.71 -25.42
CA LEU A 375 -0.46 -28.55 -24.23
C LEU A 375 -1.16 -29.11 -22.98
N ALA A 376 -2.46 -28.85 -22.80
CA ALA A 376 -3.23 -29.34 -21.66
C ALA A 376 -3.21 -30.87 -21.54
N ARG A 377 -3.46 -31.57 -22.65
CA ARG A 377 -3.41 -33.04 -22.70
C ARG A 377 -2.00 -33.58 -22.42
N CYS A 378 -0.98 -32.94 -22.98
CA CYS A 378 0.40 -33.38 -22.82
C CYS A 378 0.90 -33.15 -21.38
N LEU A 379 0.58 -32.02 -20.78
CA LEU A 379 0.88 -31.72 -19.37
C LEU A 379 0.21 -32.71 -18.42
N LEU A 380 -1.09 -32.99 -18.61
CA LEU A 380 -1.80 -33.96 -17.79
C LEU A 380 -1.14 -35.35 -17.89
N LYS A 381 -0.81 -35.81 -19.11
CA LYS A 381 -0.11 -37.08 -19.33
C LYS A 381 1.27 -37.11 -18.67
N ALA A 382 2.01 -35.99 -18.69
CA ALA A 382 3.30 -35.89 -18.04
C ALA A 382 3.18 -35.96 -16.51
N ARG A 383 2.22 -35.22 -15.91
CA ARG A 383 1.95 -35.25 -14.47
C ARG A 383 1.51 -36.62 -13.96
N GLN A 384 0.74 -37.37 -14.75
CA GLN A 384 0.30 -38.73 -14.43
C GLN A 384 1.44 -39.74 -14.26
N LYS A 385 2.64 -39.49 -14.81
CA LYS A 385 3.80 -40.37 -14.62
C LYS A 385 4.49 -40.18 -13.26
N SER A 386 4.14 -39.13 -12.53
CA SER A 386 4.69 -38.88 -11.20
C SER A 386 4.17 -39.90 -10.19
N ARG A 387 5.04 -40.41 -9.32
CA ARG A 387 4.64 -41.31 -8.22
C ARG A 387 3.62 -40.66 -7.27
N LEU A 388 3.68 -39.33 -7.11
CA LEU A 388 2.71 -38.57 -6.34
C LEU A 388 1.29 -38.66 -6.96
N ALA A 389 1.19 -38.67 -8.29
CA ALA A 389 -0.10 -38.76 -8.97
C ALA A 389 -0.81 -40.09 -8.68
N GLU A 390 -0.06 -41.19 -8.54
CA GLU A 390 -0.61 -42.51 -8.20
C GLU A 390 -1.32 -42.50 -6.83
N GLN A 391 -0.86 -41.67 -5.90
CA GLN A 391 -1.40 -41.58 -4.54
C GLN A 391 -2.61 -40.65 -4.43
N MET A 392 -2.69 -39.63 -5.30
CA MET A 392 -3.70 -38.55 -5.20
C MET A 392 -5.02 -38.84 -5.96
N GLY A 393 -5.11 -39.94 -6.71
CA GLY A 393 -6.32 -40.33 -7.43
C GLY A 393 -6.61 -39.44 -8.65
N LYS A 394 -7.63 -38.57 -8.59
CA LYS A 394 -8.01 -37.70 -9.72
C LYS A 394 -7.16 -36.44 -9.74
N ILE A 395 -6.27 -36.34 -10.72
CA ILE A 395 -5.45 -35.15 -10.95
C ILE A 395 -5.98 -34.31 -12.12
N THR A 396 -5.70 -33.01 -12.08
CA THR A 396 -6.01 -32.04 -13.14
C THR A 396 -4.73 -31.48 -13.75
N VAL A 397 -4.87 -30.72 -14.84
CA VAL A 397 -3.73 -30.03 -15.47
C VAL A 397 -3.09 -28.99 -14.52
N ASP A 398 -3.85 -28.44 -13.58
CA ASP A 398 -3.40 -27.42 -12.62
C ASP A 398 -2.86 -28.03 -11.31
N SER A 399 -2.97 -29.34 -11.10
CA SER A 399 -2.52 -30.00 -9.87
C SER A 399 -0.99 -29.95 -9.76
N PRO A 400 -0.36 -29.22 -8.80
CA PRO A 400 1.08 -28.91 -8.79
C PRO A 400 1.93 -30.14 -8.46
N ILE A 401 2.01 -31.07 -9.41
CA ILE A 401 2.64 -32.37 -9.27
C ILE A 401 3.94 -32.36 -10.06
N PRO A 402 5.08 -32.74 -9.45
CA PRO A 402 6.35 -32.81 -10.14
C PRO A 402 6.31 -33.77 -11.33
N TYR A 403 6.78 -33.32 -12.49
CA TYR A 403 6.93 -34.14 -13.70
C TYR A 403 8.23 -33.76 -14.42
N LEU A 404 8.83 -34.67 -15.19
CA LEU A 404 10.06 -34.38 -15.95
C LEU A 404 9.73 -33.66 -17.27
N LEU A 405 10.56 -32.70 -17.68
CA LEU A 405 10.42 -32.07 -19.00
C LEU A 405 10.54 -33.07 -20.15
N SER A 406 11.33 -34.14 -19.97
CA SER A 406 11.40 -35.25 -20.94
C SER A 406 10.08 -35.97 -21.11
N ASP A 407 9.28 -36.11 -20.04
CA ASP A 407 7.96 -36.72 -20.13
C ASP A 407 6.97 -35.84 -20.90
N LEU A 408 7.06 -34.52 -20.73
CA LEU A 408 6.29 -33.57 -21.53
C LEU A 408 6.72 -33.60 -23.01
N SER A 409 8.02 -33.54 -23.29
CA SER A 409 8.57 -33.61 -24.66
C SER A 409 8.16 -34.92 -25.35
N ASN A 410 8.24 -36.05 -24.64
CA ASN A 410 7.77 -37.36 -25.12
C ASN A 410 6.25 -37.39 -25.35
N ALA A 411 5.46 -36.80 -24.44
CA ALA A 411 4.00 -36.73 -24.61
C ALA A 411 3.61 -35.94 -25.86
N ILE A 412 4.30 -34.83 -26.16
CA ILE A 412 4.10 -34.03 -27.37
C ILE A 412 4.49 -34.84 -28.62
N GLN A 413 5.63 -35.53 -28.59
CA GLN A 413 6.12 -36.36 -29.69
C GLN A 413 5.16 -37.53 -30.00
N ASP A 414 4.68 -38.23 -28.97
CA ASP A 414 3.72 -39.32 -29.11
C ASP A 414 2.41 -38.84 -29.72
N ALA A 415 1.92 -37.68 -29.30
CA ALA A 415 0.68 -37.10 -29.81
C ALA A 415 0.82 -36.69 -31.28
N MET A 416 1.98 -36.15 -31.66
CA MET A 416 2.32 -35.86 -33.05
C MET A 416 2.40 -37.12 -33.93
N GLY A 417 2.93 -38.22 -33.40
CA GLY A 417 3.06 -39.49 -34.14
C GLY A 417 1.73 -40.21 -34.40
N LYS A 418 0.67 -39.86 -33.66
CA LYS A 418 -0.69 -40.40 -33.83
C LYS A 418 -1.56 -39.61 -34.81
N LEU A 419 -1.02 -38.58 -35.46
CA LEU A 419 -1.76 -37.76 -36.42
C LEU A 419 -1.97 -38.53 -37.72
N ASP A 420 -3.21 -38.60 -38.19
CA ASP A 420 -3.52 -39.01 -39.55
C ASP A 420 -3.07 -37.93 -40.55
N LYS A 421 -2.88 -38.29 -41.83
CA LYS A 421 -2.40 -37.39 -42.91
C LYS A 421 -3.19 -36.07 -43.08
N ALA A 422 -4.35 -35.93 -42.45
CA ALA A 422 -5.21 -34.75 -42.52
C ALA A 422 -4.96 -33.70 -41.41
N THR A 423 -4.20 -34.03 -40.35
CA THR A 423 -3.99 -33.12 -39.21
C THR A 423 -2.63 -32.41 -39.30
N ASN A 424 -2.60 -31.10 -39.02
CA ASN A 424 -1.38 -30.29 -39.07
C ASN A 424 -0.45 -30.63 -37.88
N SER A 425 0.81 -30.99 -38.16
CA SER A 425 1.84 -31.24 -37.15
C SER A 425 2.52 -29.97 -36.62
N ALA A 426 2.32 -28.82 -37.28
CA ALA A 426 2.94 -27.55 -36.92
C ALA A 426 2.69 -27.12 -35.45
N PRO A 427 1.47 -27.25 -34.88
CA PRO A 427 1.21 -26.96 -33.46
C PRO A 427 2.16 -27.69 -32.50
N TYR A 428 2.31 -29.00 -32.70
CA TYR A 428 3.18 -29.85 -31.87
C TYR A 428 4.65 -29.44 -31.99
N MET A 429 5.10 -29.14 -33.22
CA MET A 429 6.46 -28.68 -33.46
C MET A 429 6.73 -27.31 -32.83
N ARG A 430 5.79 -26.37 -32.87
CA ARG A 430 5.93 -25.06 -32.21
C ARG A 430 6.14 -25.21 -30.71
N ILE A 431 5.26 -25.95 -30.03
CA ILE A 431 5.32 -26.17 -28.57
C ILE A 431 6.62 -26.90 -28.21
N LYS A 432 6.97 -27.96 -28.96
CA LYS A 432 8.19 -28.74 -28.70
C LYS A 432 9.45 -27.88 -28.87
N ASN A 433 9.54 -27.10 -29.95
CA ASN A 433 10.69 -26.24 -30.20
C ASN A 433 10.84 -25.19 -29.10
N LYS A 434 9.74 -24.57 -28.65
CA LYS A 434 9.78 -23.61 -27.54
C LYS A 434 10.20 -24.27 -26.22
N LEU A 435 9.73 -25.49 -25.95
CA LEU A 435 10.13 -26.26 -24.77
C LEU A 435 11.64 -26.58 -24.77
N GLU A 436 12.19 -27.02 -25.89
CA GLU A 436 13.63 -27.30 -25.99
C GLU A 436 14.45 -26.00 -25.92
N GLU A 437 13.99 -24.90 -26.53
CA GLU A 437 14.62 -23.57 -26.42
C GLU A 437 14.79 -23.17 -24.94
N LEU A 438 13.70 -23.18 -24.17
CA LEU A 438 13.70 -22.82 -22.75
C LEU A 438 14.59 -23.74 -21.90
N LYS A 439 14.63 -25.03 -22.23
CA LYS A 439 15.44 -26.02 -21.50
C LYS A 439 16.94 -25.79 -21.70
N THR A 440 17.33 -25.34 -22.89
CA THR A 440 18.74 -25.12 -23.25
C THR A 440 19.27 -23.74 -22.90
N ASP A 441 18.38 -22.74 -22.77
CA ASP A 441 18.75 -21.36 -22.50
C ASP A 441 19.13 -21.17 -21.01
N PRO A 442 20.40 -20.83 -20.70
CA PRO A 442 20.86 -20.69 -19.32
C PRO A 442 20.10 -19.66 -18.49
N ARG A 443 19.51 -18.64 -19.13
CA ARG A 443 18.72 -17.61 -18.44
C ARG A 443 17.45 -18.18 -17.79
N TYR A 444 16.99 -19.34 -18.25
CA TYR A 444 15.83 -20.06 -17.74
C TYR A 444 16.19 -21.18 -16.77
N GLN A 445 17.49 -21.39 -16.50
CA GLN A 445 17.97 -22.46 -15.63
C GLN A 445 17.38 -22.37 -14.21
N PHE A 446 17.10 -21.16 -13.72
CA PHE A 446 16.46 -20.95 -12.41
C PHE A 446 15.07 -21.59 -12.30
N MET A 447 14.37 -21.79 -13.42
CA MET A 447 13.08 -22.47 -13.48
C MET A 447 13.19 -23.91 -13.97
N PHE A 448 14.02 -24.15 -15.00
CA PHE A 448 14.06 -25.40 -15.76
C PHE A 448 15.34 -26.21 -15.51
N SER A 449 16.01 -26.03 -14.36
CA SER A 449 17.23 -26.76 -14.03
C SER A 449 17.01 -28.27 -14.12
N GLY A 450 17.78 -28.95 -14.97
CA GLY A 450 17.71 -30.40 -15.20
C GLY A 450 18.22 -31.28 -14.04
N MET A 451 18.26 -30.75 -12.81
CA MET A 451 18.54 -31.54 -11.62
C MET A 451 17.33 -32.42 -11.27
N LEU A 452 17.57 -33.51 -10.55
CA LEU A 452 16.57 -34.51 -10.14
C LEU A 452 15.27 -33.82 -9.71
N VAL A 453 14.18 -34.07 -10.44
CA VAL A 453 12.86 -33.53 -10.09
C VAL A 453 12.40 -34.23 -8.81
N ALA A 454 12.53 -33.52 -7.70
CA ALA A 454 12.00 -33.88 -6.40
C ALA A 454 10.78 -33.00 -6.10
N ASP A 455 9.93 -33.47 -5.19
CA ASP A 455 8.90 -32.62 -4.60
C ASP A 455 9.55 -31.68 -3.58
N THR A 456 9.78 -30.44 -4.01
CA THR A 456 10.39 -29.37 -3.20
C THR A 456 9.39 -28.25 -2.89
N MET A 457 8.09 -28.49 -3.08
CA MET A 457 7.07 -27.42 -2.95
C MET A 457 7.05 -26.86 -1.54
N ALA A 458 7.08 -27.72 -0.52
CA ALA A 458 7.07 -27.31 0.89
C ALA A 458 8.29 -26.45 1.21
N ASP A 459 9.50 -26.90 0.86
CA ASP A 459 10.75 -26.16 1.10
C ASP A 459 10.76 -24.82 0.38
N PHE A 460 10.28 -24.79 -0.88
CA PHE A 460 10.17 -23.57 -1.68
C PHE A 460 9.21 -22.57 -1.02
N ILE A 461 8.01 -23.00 -0.66
CA ILE A 461 7.01 -22.15 0.00
C ILE A 461 7.52 -21.64 1.36
N SER A 462 8.08 -22.52 2.19
CA SER A 462 8.67 -22.18 3.49
C SER A 462 9.78 -21.14 3.36
N LYS A 463 10.65 -21.28 2.35
CA LYS A 463 11.72 -20.33 2.06
C LYS A 463 11.18 -18.97 1.63
N ILE A 464 10.23 -18.95 0.69
CA ILE A 464 9.66 -17.72 0.12
C ILE A 464 8.81 -16.98 1.15
N PHE A 465 7.92 -17.67 1.86
CA PHE A 465 7.00 -17.06 2.84
C PHE A 465 7.63 -16.87 4.22
N ARG A 466 8.90 -17.26 4.40
CA ARG A 466 9.61 -17.17 5.68
C ARG A 466 8.85 -17.94 6.77
N MET A 467 8.54 -19.20 6.53
CA MET A 467 7.79 -20.07 7.47
C MET A 467 8.63 -21.30 7.84
N PRO A 468 9.32 -21.30 9.00
CA PRO A 468 9.39 -20.24 10.02
C PRO A 468 10.26 -19.04 9.60
N ALA A 469 10.05 -17.88 10.23
CA ALA A 469 10.74 -16.64 9.87
C ALA A 469 12.15 -16.58 10.44
N GLY A 470 12.33 -17.03 11.69
CA GLY A 470 13.64 -17.16 12.32
C GLY A 470 14.34 -15.82 12.47
N GLY A 471 13.61 -14.79 12.92
CA GLY A 471 14.10 -13.41 13.03
C GLY A 471 14.39 -12.69 11.70
N LYS A 472 14.08 -13.31 10.56
CA LYS A 472 14.21 -12.71 9.22
C LYS A 472 12.85 -12.68 8.53
N PRO A 473 12.00 -11.67 8.79
CA PRO A 473 10.60 -11.70 8.38
C PRO A 473 10.35 -11.44 6.90
N ILE A 474 11.34 -10.97 6.14
CA ILE A 474 11.18 -10.54 4.75
C ILE A 474 12.01 -11.36 3.76
N SER A 475 11.37 -11.81 2.68
CA SER A 475 12.01 -12.31 1.46
C SER A 475 11.97 -11.24 0.38
N ILE A 476 13.14 -10.85 -0.13
CA ILE A 476 13.26 -10.02 -1.34
C ILE A 476 13.46 -10.94 -2.53
N ILE A 477 12.53 -10.92 -3.47
CA ILE A 477 12.61 -11.65 -4.73
C ILE A 477 13.07 -10.67 -5.80
N ASP A 478 14.37 -10.73 -6.10
CA ASP A 478 15.00 -9.96 -7.17
C ASP A 478 14.68 -10.62 -8.51
N VAL A 479 13.84 -9.96 -9.30
CA VAL A 479 13.47 -10.40 -10.65
C VAL A 479 14.16 -9.59 -11.74
N SER A 480 15.15 -8.74 -11.39
CA SER A 480 15.92 -7.95 -12.36
C SER A 480 16.74 -8.82 -13.33
N GLY A 481 17.15 -10.01 -12.88
CA GLY A 481 17.85 -11.01 -13.70
C GLY A 481 16.93 -11.94 -14.49
N VAL A 482 15.61 -11.88 -14.28
CA VAL A 482 14.64 -12.76 -14.97
C VAL A 482 14.42 -12.24 -16.40
N PRO A 483 14.39 -13.12 -17.42
CA PRO A 483 14.05 -12.72 -18.79
C PRO A 483 12.71 -11.98 -18.87
N SER A 484 12.70 -10.85 -19.59
CA SER A 484 11.57 -9.92 -19.62
C SER A 484 10.26 -10.54 -20.14
N ASP A 485 10.36 -11.59 -20.96
CA ASP A 485 9.22 -12.32 -21.52
C ASP A 485 8.51 -13.24 -20.51
N ILE A 486 9.16 -13.61 -19.40
CA ILE A 486 8.55 -14.43 -18.34
C ILE A 486 8.46 -13.75 -16.98
N THR A 487 9.01 -12.54 -16.82
CA THR A 487 8.97 -11.81 -15.53
C THR A 487 7.55 -11.71 -14.98
N SER A 488 6.58 -11.33 -15.80
CA SER A 488 5.18 -11.21 -15.39
C SER A 488 4.59 -12.55 -14.95
N THR A 489 4.91 -13.65 -15.65
CA THR A 489 4.45 -15.00 -15.27
C THR A 489 5.09 -15.46 -13.97
N VAL A 490 6.38 -15.19 -13.72
CA VAL A 490 7.03 -15.48 -12.44
C VAL A 490 6.31 -14.75 -11.29
N VAL A 491 5.99 -13.47 -11.49
CA VAL A 491 5.22 -12.68 -10.51
C VAL A 491 3.80 -13.21 -10.33
N ALA A 492 3.15 -13.68 -11.41
CA ALA A 492 1.84 -14.31 -11.34
C ALA A 492 1.88 -15.57 -10.46
N VAL A 493 2.84 -16.46 -10.69
CA VAL A 493 2.98 -17.71 -9.92
C VAL A 493 3.25 -17.40 -8.45
N LEU A 494 4.17 -16.48 -8.14
CA LEU A 494 4.46 -16.11 -6.75
C LEU A 494 3.23 -15.54 -6.04
N SER A 495 2.49 -14.65 -6.73
CA SER A 495 1.25 -14.06 -6.20
C SER A 495 0.17 -15.12 -6.01
N ARG A 496 0.02 -16.04 -6.97
CA ARG A 496 -0.93 -17.14 -6.91
C ARG A 496 -0.57 -18.10 -5.78
N LEU A 497 0.70 -18.42 -5.58
CA LEU A 497 1.14 -19.27 -4.48
C LEU A 497 0.79 -18.65 -3.13
N VAL A 498 0.97 -17.33 -2.94
CA VAL A 498 0.55 -16.63 -1.72
C VAL A 498 -0.95 -16.81 -1.51
N PHE A 499 -1.74 -16.63 -2.58
CA PHE A 499 -3.19 -16.76 -2.53
C PHE A 499 -3.68 -18.18 -2.26
N ASP A 500 -3.17 -19.15 -3.01
CA ASP A 500 -3.54 -20.56 -2.90
C ASP A 500 -3.14 -21.10 -1.51
N PHE A 501 -1.93 -20.81 -1.04
CA PHE A 501 -1.48 -21.23 0.30
C PHE A 501 -2.41 -20.72 1.40
N ALA A 502 -2.81 -19.44 1.35
CA ALA A 502 -3.74 -18.88 2.32
C ALA A 502 -5.15 -19.50 2.23
N ILE A 503 -5.59 -19.91 1.04
CA ILE A 503 -6.89 -20.57 0.84
C ILE A 503 -6.87 -22.01 1.35
N TRP A 504 -5.84 -22.77 1.02
CA TRP A 504 -5.71 -24.18 1.42
C TRP A 504 -5.37 -24.32 2.91
N GLY A 505 -4.69 -23.33 3.49
CA GLY A 505 -4.39 -23.25 4.92
C GLY A 505 -5.51 -22.71 5.81
N ARG A 506 -6.76 -22.61 5.33
CA ARG A 506 -7.87 -22.02 6.12
C ARG A 506 -8.25 -22.80 7.38
N GLU A 507 -8.03 -24.11 7.38
CA GLU A 507 -8.30 -24.96 8.54
C GLU A 507 -7.22 -24.81 9.62
N GLU A 508 -6.06 -24.27 9.25
CA GLU A 508 -4.97 -23.93 10.14
C GLU A 508 -5.13 -22.51 10.69
N LYS A 509 -4.36 -22.20 11.74
CA LYS A 509 -4.30 -20.82 12.26
C LYS A 509 -3.80 -19.88 11.17
N THR A 510 -4.67 -18.97 10.71
CA THR A 510 -4.34 -18.01 9.65
C THR A 510 -3.10 -17.21 10.03
N THR A 511 -2.06 -17.37 9.21
CA THR A 511 -0.80 -16.66 9.37
C THR A 511 -0.75 -15.56 8.31
N PRO A 512 -0.82 -14.27 8.69
CA PRO A 512 -0.91 -13.18 7.71
C PRO A 512 0.35 -13.08 6.84
N ILE A 513 0.17 -12.88 5.54
CA ILE A 513 1.26 -12.70 4.58
C ILE A 513 1.13 -11.32 3.94
N LEU A 514 2.21 -10.53 3.94
CA LEU A 514 2.30 -9.28 3.20
C LEU A 514 3.01 -9.54 1.85
N LEU A 515 2.30 -9.34 0.75
CA LEU A 515 2.86 -9.31 -0.60
C LEU A 515 3.10 -7.85 -1.02
N VAL A 516 4.36 -7.48 -1.26
CA VAL A 516 4.75 -6.15 -1.72
C VAL A 516 5.17 -6.22 -3.18
N CYS A 517 4.53 -5.42 -4.03
CA CYS A 517 4.84 -5.31 -5.45
C CYS A 517 5.45 -3.94 -5.75
N GLU A 518 6.75 -3.91 -6.05
CA GLU A 518 7.43 -2.71 -6.54
C GLU A 518 7.19 -2.52 -8.04
N GLU A 519 7.14 -1.27 -8.48
CA GLU A 519 6.63 -0.87 -9.79
C GLU A 519 5.34 -1.59 -10.22
N ALA A 520 4.35 -1.63 -9.31
CA ALA A 520 3.11 -2.40 -9.46
C ALA A 520 2.33 -2.15 -10.77
N HIS A 521 2.49 -0.98 -11.40
CA HIS A 521 1.87 -0.67 -12.69
C HIS A 521 2.32 -1.61 -13.83
N ARG A 522 3.49 -2.27 -13.70
CA ARG A 522 3.98 -3.29 -14.63
C ARG A 522 3.20 -4.60 -14.56
N TYR A 523 2.63 -4.91 -13.40
CA TYR A 523 1.97 -6.18 -13.10
C TYR A 523 0.45 -6.07 -13.09
N VAL A 524 -0.07 -4.89 -12.77
CA VAL A 524 -1.53 -4.63 -12.78
C VAL A 524 -1.81 -3.35 -13.56
N PRO A 525 -1.55 -3.35 -14.88
CA PRO A 525 -1.80 -2.18 -15.69
C PRO A 525 -3.30 -1.83 -15.73
N SER A 526 -3.61 -0.57 -16.02
CA SER A 526 -4.98 -0.11 -16.27
C SER A 526 -5.63 -0.91 -17.41
N GLU A 527 -6.96 -0.99 -17.45
CA GLU A 527 -7.69 -1.77 -18.47
C GLU A 527 -7.31 -1.40 -19.92
N LYS A 528 -6.90 -0.15 -20.16
CA LYS A 528 -6.44 0.32 -21.47
C LYS A 528 -5.10 -0.28 -21.92
N ASN A 529 -4.27 -0.66 -20.95
CA ASN A 529 -2.94 -1.20 -21.12
C ASN A 529 -2.88 -2.68 -20.68
N ALA A 530 -4.04 -3.34 -20.55
CA ALA A 530 -4.10 -4.71 -20.07
C ALA A 530 -3.75 -5.68 -21.20
N ASP A 531 -2.64 -6.40 -21.02
CA ASP A 531 -2.12 -7.33 -22.03
C ASP A 531 -2.69 -8.75 -21.91
N GLY A 532 -3.73 -8.95 -21.07
CA GLY A 532 -4.36 -10.25 -20.83
C GLY A 532 -3.50 -11.24 -20.03
N ASN A 533 -2.44 -10.75 -19.36
CA ASN A 533 -1.55 -11.58 -18.55
C ASN A 533 -2.21 -11.99 -17.22
N SER A 534 -1.95 -13.23 -16.80
CA SER A 534 -2.42 -13.86 -15.57
C SER A 534 -2.09 -13.05 -14.31
N VAL A 535 -0.97 -12.32 -14.30
CA VAL A 535 -0.52 -11.51 -13.16
C VAL A 535 -1.54 -10.44 -12.74
N GLY A 536 -2.16 -9.75 -13.71
CA GLY A 536 -3.13 -8.70 -13.43
C GLY A 536 -4.41 -9.26 -12.83
N THR A 537 -4.82 -10.44 -13.30
CA THR A 537 -5.99 -11.18 -12.79
C THR A 537 -5.79 -11.61 -11.35
N ILE A 538 -4.66 -12.23 -11.02
CA ILE A 538 -4.41 -12.73 -9.66
C ILE A 538 -4.23 -11.59 -8.66
N LEU A 539 -3.48 -10.53 -8.99
CA LEU A 539 -3.31 -9.38 -8.09
C LEU A 539 -4.63 -8.62 -7.89
N SER A 540 -5.46 -8.50 -8.93
CA SER A 540 -6.82 -7.95 -8.79
C SER A 540 -7.71 -8.79 -7.88
N ARG A 541 -7.57 -10.12 -7.94
CA ARG A 541 -8.28 -11.03 -7.04
C ARG A 541 -7.78 -10.91 -5.60
N ILE A 542 -6.47 -10.83 -5.39
CA ILE A 542 -5.86 -10.59 -4.07
C ILE A 542 -6.36 -9.28 -3.48
N ALA A 543 -6.40 -8.19 -4.26
CA ALA A 543 -6.89 -6.90 -3.78
C ALA A 543 -8.37 -6.93 -3.35
N LYS A 544 -9.22 -7.75 -3.99
CA LYS A 544 -10.65 -7.86 -3.69
C LYS A 544 -10.97 -8.86 -2.58
N GLU A 545 -10.22 -9.96 -2.50
CA GLU A 545 -10.55 -11.11 -1.66
C GLU A 545 -9.47 -11.49 -0.64
N GLY A 546 -8.21 -11.11 -0.87
CA GLY A 546 -7.04 -11.54 -0.10
C GLY A 546 -7.14 -11.23 1.39
N ARG A 547 -7.75 -10.10 1.75
CA ARG A 547 -8.03 -9.71 3.14
C ARG A 547 -8.77 -10.80 3.93
N LYS A 548 -9.69 -11.53 3.30
CA LYS A 548 -10.46 -12.61 3.96
C LYS A 548 -9.59 -13.80 4.36
N TYR A 549 -8.42 -13.93 3.73
CA TYR A 549 -7.48 -15.03 3.93
C TYR A 549 -6.19 -14.59 4.60
N GLY A 550 -6.15 -13.38 5.17
CA GLY A 550 -4.95 -12.85 5.85
C GLY A 550 -3.85 -12.37 4.90
N ILE A 551 -4.16 -12.13 3.62
CA ILE A 551 -3.19 -11.58 2.67
C ILE A 551 -3.33 -10.06 2.65
N SER A 552 -2.22 -9.37 2.89
CA SER A 552 -2.09 -7.93 2.65
C SER A 552 -1.33 -7.68 1.35
N LEU A 553 -1.81 -6.74 0.55
CA LEU A 553 -1.14 -6.26 -0.65
C LEU A 553 -0.54 -4.87 -0.37
N GLY A 554 0.75 -4.71 -0.67
CA GLY A 554 1.47 -3.44 -0.63
C GLY A 554 1.89 -3.04 -2.03
N LEU A 555 1.31 -1.98 -2.58
CA LEU A 555 1.58 -1.53 -3.95
C LEU A 555 2.52 -0.33 -3.93
N ILE A 556 3.64 -0.42 -4.63
CA ILE A 556 4.59 0.69 -4.75
C ILE A 556 4.70 1.03 -6.23
N THR A 557 4.42 2.28 -6.61
CA THR A 557 4.51 2.69 -8.02
C THR A 557 4.76 4.18 -8.16
N GLN A 558 5.53 4.55 -9.19
CA GLN A 558 5.71 5.94 -9.59
C GLN A 558 4.68 6.45 -10.60
N ARG A 559 3.88 5.54 -11.18
CA ARG A 559 2.84 5.84 -12.18
C ARG A 559 1.49 5.33 -11.69
N PRO A 560 0.83 6.02 -10.75
CA PRO A 560 -0.47 5.59 -10.25
C PRO A 560 -1.52 5.53 -11.37
N SER A 561 -1.53 6.48 -12.32
CA SER A 561 -2.55 6.51 -13.39
C SER A 561 -2.42 5.42 -14.45
N ASP A 562 -1.34 4.63 -14.42
CA ASP A 562 -1.15 3.44 -15.24
C ASP A 562 -1.54 2.14 -14.51
N LEU A 563 -1.87 2.21 -13.21
CA LEU A 563 -2.33 1.09 -12.39
C LEU A 563 -3.84 0.88 -12.55
N ALA A 564 -4.33 -0.35 -12.38
CA ALA A 564 -5.78 -0.61 -12.36
C ALA A 564 -6.48 0.12 -11.19
N GLU A 565 -7.47 0.95 -11.51
CA GLU A 565 -8.27 1.71 -10.54
C GLU A 565 -8.97 0.79 -9.53
N GLY A 566 -9.50 -0.33 -10.03
CA GLY A 566 -10.14 -1.36 -9.21
C GLY A 566 -9.21 -2.03 -8.19
N VAL A 567 -7.88 -1.88 -8.32
CA VAL A 567 -6.89 -2.39 -7.37
C VAL A 567 -6.44 -1.28 -6.41
N LEU A 568 -6.17 -0.07 -6.92
CA LEU A 568 -5.81 1.06 -6.06
C LEU A 568 -6.94 1.42 -5.09
N SER A 569 -8.19 1.39 -5.54
CA SER A 569 -9.37 1.67 -4.70
C SER A 569 -9.59 0.67 -3.57
N GLN A 570 -8.96 -0.51 -3.61
CA GLN A 570 -8.99 -1.48 -2.52
C GLN A 570 -7.91 -1.21 -1.47
N CYS A 571 -6.96 -0.31 -1.74
CA CYS A 571 -5.96 0.10 -0.77
C CYS A 571 -6.58 1.02 0.27
N GLY A 572 -6.85 0.47 1.45
CA GLY A 572 -7.41 1.21 2.58
C GLY A 572 -6.45 2.23 3.19
N THR A 573 -5.16 2.17 2.88
CA THR A 573 -4.17 3.21 3.23
C THR A 573 -3.43 3.68 1.98
N ILE A 574 -3.41 4.98 1.75
CA ILE A 574 -2.66 5.61 0.65
C ILE A 574 -1.59 6.53 1.24
N ILE A 575 -0.35 6.31 0.84
CA ILE A 575 0.82 7.12 1.17
C ILE A 575 1.26 7.78 -0.14
N SER A 576 0.89 9.05 -0.33
CA SER A 576 1.23 9.82 -1.53
C SER A 576 2.39 10.76 -1.23
N MET A 577 3.53 10.53 -1.87
CA MET A 577 4.61 11.52 -1.98
C MET A 577 4.29 12.54 -3.08
N ARG A 578 5.24 13.41 -3.43
CA ARG A 578 5.03 14.37 -4.52
C ARG A 578 4.70 13.64 -5.83
N LEU A 579 3.66 14.10 -6.50
CA LEU A 579 3.27 13.67 -7.85
C LEU A 579 3.31 14.88 -8.78
N ASN A 580 4.14 14.82 -9.81
CA ASN A 580 4.36 15.97 -10.70
C ASN A 580 3.30 16.09 -11.82
N ASN A 581 2.60 15.01 -12.15
CA ASN A 581 1.64 14.95 -13.27
C ASN A 581 0.20 15.07 -12.76
N ASP A 582 -0.58 15.95 -13.38
CA ASP A 582 -1.99 16.17 -13.04
C ASP A 582 -2.84 14.89 -13.18
N ARG A 583 -2.57 14.07 -14.21
CA ARG A 583 -3.26 12.79 -14.40
C ARG A 583 -3.04 11.84 -13.22
N ASP A 584 -1.82 11.81 -12.68
CA ASP A 584 -1.49 10.98 -11.52
C ASP A 584 -2.13 11.55 -10.25
N GLN A 585 -2.13 12.88 -10.08
CA GLN A 585 -2.79 13.54 -8.95
C GLN A 585 -4.30 13.29 -8.94
N ASP A 586 -4.97 13.43 -10.09
CA ASP A 586 -6.40 13.19 -10.24
C ASP A 586 -6.77 11.73 -10.00
N PHE A 587 -5.94 10.80 -10.48
CA PHE A 587 -6.15 9.38 -10.23
C PHE A 587 -6.06 9.04 -8.74
N VAL A 588 -5.06 9.57 -8.04
CA VAL A 588 -4.94 9.40 -6.59
C VAL A 588 -6.07 10.09 -5.85
N ARG A 589 -6.48 11.29 -6.29
CA ARG A 589 -7.62 12.04 -5.75
C ARG A 589 -8.92 11.24 -5.79
N ALA A 590 -9.15 10.47 -6.85
CA ALA A 590 -10.32 9.60 -6.98
C ALA A 590 -10.29 8.42 -5.99
N ALA A 591 -9.11 7.89 -5.67
CA ALA A 591 -8.93 6.78 -4.74
C ALA A 591 -8.93 7.20 -3.26
N MET A 592 -8.62 8.47 -2.94
CA MET A 592 -8.57 8.94 -1.56
C MET A 592 -9.96 9.13 -0.91
N PRO A 593 -10.12 8.84 0.39
CA PRO A 593 -11.36 9.13 1.12
C PRO A 593 -11.71 10.62 1.08
N GLU A 594 -13.01 10.97 1.13
CA GLU A 594 -13.47 12.36 0.98
C GLU A 594 -12.83 13.34 1.99
N GLY A 595 -12.61 12.90 3.23
CA GLY A 595 -11.96 13.71 4.28
C GLY A 595 -10.46 14.00 4.06
N ALA A 596 -9.83 13.41 3.04
CA ALA A 596 -8.44 13.68 2.68
C ALA A 596 -8.29 14.71 1.54
N ARG A 597 -9.41 15.18 0.95
CA ARG A 597 -9.38 16.06 -0.23
C ARG A 597 -8.62 17.37 0.01
N GLY A 598 -8.68 17.93 1.21
CA GLY A 598 -7.95 19.16 1.52
C GLY A 598 -6.43 19.02 1.57
N PHE A 599 -5.90 17.80 1.72
CA PHE A 599 -4.46 17.55 1.65
C PHE A 599 -3.97 17.38 0.20
N LEU A 600 -4.87 17.05 -0.74
CA LEU A 600 -4.50 16.79 -2.13
C LEU A 600 -3.85 18.01 -2.81
N ASP A 601 -4.33 19.21 -2.50
CA ASP A 601 -3.82 20.45 -3.08
C ASP A 601 -2.35 20.72 -2.66
N ALA A 602 -1.88 20.04 -1.61
CA ALA A 602 -0.48 20.11 -1.16
C ALA A 602 0.43 19.08 -1.83
N ILE A 603 -0.10 18.03 -2.50
CA ILE A 603 0.71 16.97 -3.14
C ILE A 603 1.81 17.53 -4.05
N PRO A 604 1.53 18.50 -4.96
CA PRO A 604 2.56 19.03 -5.86
C PRO A 604 3.65 19.82 -5.13
N ALA A 605 3.32 20.39 -3.97
CA ALA A 605 4.20 21.25 -3.18
C ALA A 605 5.02 20.47 -2.12
N LEU A 606 4.85 19.14 -2.03
CA LEU A 606 5.61 18.30 -1.10
C LEU A 606 7.12 18.34 -1.43
N ARG A 607 7.94 18.41 -0.39
CA ARG A 607 9.40 18.26 -0.53
C ARG A 607 9.78 16.79 -0.66
N ASN A 608 11.02 16.53 -1.06
CA ASN A 608 11.55 15.16 -1.05
C ASN A 608 11.50 14.61 0.39
N ARG A 609 11.15 13.33 0.52
CA ARG A 609 10.88 12.65 1.81
C ARG A 609 9.70 13.23 2.60
N GLU A 610 8.81 13.97 1.95
CA GLU A 610 7.50 14.28 2.52
C GLU A 610 6.40 13.48 1.82
N CYS A 611 5.37 13.13 2.57
CA CYS A 611 4.19 12.47 2.05
C CYS A 611 2.92 12.95 2.75
N ILE A 612 1.79 12.64 2.13
CA ILE A 612 0.47 12.66 2.74
C ILE A 612 0.06 11.20 2.93
N ILE A 613 -0.36 10.86 4.14
CA ILE A 613 -0.88 9.56 4.50
C ILE A 613 -2.35 9.71 4.83
N CYS A 614 -3.19 8.91 4.19
CA CYS A 614 -4.61 8.87 4.47
C CYS A 614 -5.12 7.43 4.46
N GLY A 615 -6.30 7.24 5.04
CA GLY A 615 -6.94 5.93 5.11
C GLY A 615 -6.93 5.35 6.52
N GLU A 616 -6.67 4.05 6.62
CA GLU A 616 -6.95 3.24 7.82
C GLU A 616 -5.71 3.04 8.69
N GLY A 617 -4.51 3.14 8.11
CA GLY A 617 -3.25 3.11 8.86
C GLY A 617 -3.04 4.32 9.77
N VAL A 618 -3.83 5.39 9.63
CA VAL A 618 -3.72 6.64 10.41
C VAL A 618 -5.09 7.10 10.91
N ALA A 619 -5.14 7.75 12.08
CA ALA A 619 -6.40 8.21 12.67
C ALA A 619 -7.09 9.30 11.84
N ILE A 620 -6.29 10.24 11.31
CA ILE A 620 -6.70 11.28 10.37
C ILE A 620 -5.64 11.40 9.27
N PRO A 621 -5.98 11.97 8.11
CA PRO A 621 -4.98 12.31 7.12
C PRO A 621 -3.88 13.20 7.71
N ILE A 622 -2.62 12.84 7.44
CA ILE A 622 -1.44 13.53 7.96
C ILE A 622 -0.42 13.82 6.88
N ARG A 623 0.24 14.97 6.97
CA ARG A 623 1.46 15.25 6.23
C ARG A 623 2.65 14.86 7.08
N VAL A 624 3.55 14.04 6.54
CA VAL A 624 4.68 13.45 7.27
C VAL A 624 5.97 13.75 6.54
N SER A 625 7.00 14.13 7.30
CA SER A 625 8.39 14.08 6.86
C SER A 625 9.02 12.78 7.37
N PHE A 626 9.47 11.91 6.46
CA PHE A 626 10.05 10.62 6.79
C PHE A 626 11.37 10.76 7.56
N ASP A 627 11.63 9.81 8.46
CA ASP A 627 12.94 9.68 9.08
C ASP A 627 14.02 9.31 8.05
N ASN A 628 15.27 9.62 8.39
CA ASN A 628 16.40 9.11 7.63
C ASN A 628 16.67 7.65 7.99
N LEU A 629 16.96 6.85 6.96
CA LEU A 629 17.56 5.54 7.15
C LEU A 629 19.08 5.65 7.24
N GLU A 630 19.67 4.79 8.06
CA GLU A 630 21.11 4.51 8.04
C GLU A 630 21.50 3.98 6.66
N GLU A 631 22.71 4.31 6.21
CA GLU A 631 23.21 3.98 4.87
C GLU A 631 23.09 2.48 4.54
N VAL A 632 23.41 1.61 5.49
CA VAL A 632 23.33 0.15 5.34
C VAL A 632 21.90 -0.38 5.19
N LYS A 633 20.88 0.40 5.55
CA LYS A 633 19.46 0.05 5.43
C LYS A 633 18.80 0.70 4.20
N ARG A 634 19.53 1.50 3.42
CA ARG A 634 18.99 2.18 2.23
C ARG A 634 19.01 1.25 1.02
N PRO A 635 18.03 1.35 0.12
CA PRO A 635 18.10 0.73 -1.20
C PRO A 635 19.25 1.31 -2.02
N ALA A 636 19.74 0.55 -2.99
CA ALA A 636 20.78 0.96 -3.94
C ALA A 636 20.21 1.84 -5.07
N SER A 637 19.48 2.90 -4.70
CA SER A 637 18.72 3.77 -5.62
C SER A 637 19.27 5.20 -5.69
N GLU A 638 20.51 5.44 -5.27
CA GLU A 638 21.12 6.78 -5.33
C GLU A 638 21.58 7.09 -6.77
N ASP A 639 21.11 8.22 -7.31
CA ASP A 639 21.57 8.71 -8.60
C ASP A 639 23.06 9.03 -8.51
N PRO A 640 23.90 8.49 -9.39
CA PRO A 640 25.33 8.67 -9.27
C PRO A 640 25.72 10.10 -9.68
N SER A 641 26.68 10.69 -8.97
CA SER A 641 27.16 12.05 -9.26
C SER A 641 27.98 12.06 -10.54
N PHE A 642 27.37 12.48 -11.65
CA PHE A 642 28.06 12.59 -12.94
C PHE A 642 29.30 13.47 -12.85
N VAL A 643 29.22 14.62 -12.15
CA VAL A 643 30.36 15.55 -12.03
C VAL A 643 31.51 14.92 -11.26
N GLU A 644 31.24 14.25 -10.15
CA GLU A 644 32.28 13.61 -9.35
C GLU A 644 32.91 12.43 -10.10
N MET A 645 32.10 11.56 -10.69
CA MET A 645 32.59 10.40 -11.44
C MET A 645 33.34 10.80 -12.71
N TRP A 646 32.86 11.79 -13.47
CA TRP A 646 33.53 12.27 -14.69
C TRP A 646 34.76 13.13 -14.39
N SER A 647 34.88 13.66 -13.17
CA SER A 647 36.10 14.34 -12.74
C SER A 647 37.25 13.38 -12.40
N GLN A 648 36.93 12.09 -12.22
CA GLN A 648 37.91 11.02 -12.03
C GLN A 648 38.25 10.42 -13.40
N SER A 649 39.52 10.11 -13.64
CA SER A 649 39.98 9.48 -14.89
C SER A 649 40.88 8.28 -14.60
N GLY A 650 40.87 7.31 -15.53
CA GLY A 650 41.68 6.08 -15.45
C GLY A 650 40.86 4.81 -15.25
N GLY A 651 41.29 3.71 -15.90
CA GLY A 651 40.64 2.40 -15.80
C GLY A 651 39.39 2.21 -16.68
N GLU A 652 38.95 3.24 -17.40
CA GLU A 652 37.76 3.20 -18.28
C GLU A 652 37.94 2.21 -19.42
N GLU A 653 39.10 2.18 -20.08
CA GLU A 653 39.40 1.21 -21.14
C GLU A 653 39.29 -0.23 -20.63
N ASP A 654 39.84 -0.51 -19.44
CA ASP A 654 39.73 -1.81 -18.80
C ASP A 654 38.28 -2.15 -18.42
N ILE A 655 37.52 -1.16 -17.93
CA ILE A 655 36.09 -1.33 -17.64
C ILE A 655 35.33 -1.67 -18.91
N VAL A 656 35.59 -0.97 -20.03
CA VAL A 656 34.95 -1.25 -21.31
C VAL A 656 35.32 -2.65 -21.78
N GLN A 657 36.60 -3.03 -21.76
CA GLN A 657 37.03 -4.37 -22.17
C GLN A 657 36.37 -5.46 -21.31
N ARG A 658 36.40 -5.33 -19.98
CA ARG A 658 35.74 -6.27 -19.06
C ARG A 658 34.23 -6.32 -19.26
N THR A 659 33.59 -5.17 -19.49
CA THR A 659 32.13 -5.09 -19.69
C THR A 659 31.73 -5.70 -21.01
N VAL A 660 32.45 -5.41 -22.10
CA VAL A 660 32.23 -6.04 -23.42
C VAL A 660 32.48 -7.54 -23.35
N GLN A 661 33.49 -7.99 -22.61
CA GLN A 661 33.73 -9.41 -22.39
C GLN A 661 32.56 -10.07 -21.65
N ARG A 662 32.06 -9.45 -20.56
CA ARG A 662 30.88 -9.92 -19.82
C ARG A 662 29.60 -9.93 -20.66
N TRP A 663 29.40 -8.90 -21.48
CA TRP A 663 28.25 -8.81 -22.38
C TRP A 663 28.30 -9.93 -23.42
N ARG A 664 29.46 -10.16 -24.03
CA ARG A 664 29.65 -11.28 -24.97
C ARG A 664 29.51 -12.66 -24.31
N SER A 665 29.77 -12.77 -23.02
CA SER A 665 29.64 -14.01 -22.25
C SER A 665 28.27 -14.22 -21.60
N GLN A 666 27.28 -13.35 -21.82
CA GLN A 666 25.89 -13.64 -21.45
C GLN A 666 25.36 -14.76 -22.36
N GLY A 667 25.60 -15.99 -21.94
CA GLY A 667 24.90 -17.19 -22.36
C GLY A 667 24.03 -17.65 -21.22
#